data_AF-A0A0D2IH45-F1
#
_entry.id   AF-A0A0D2IH45-F1
#
_cell.length_a   1.000
_cell.length_b   1.000
_cell.length_c   1.000
_cell.angle_alpha   90.00
_cell.angle_beta   90.00
_cell.angle_gamma   90.00
#
_symmetry.space_group_name_H-M   'P 1'
#
loop_
_entity.id
_entity.type
_entity.pdbx_description
1 polymer ?
#
loop_
_entity_poly.entity_id
_entity_poly.type
_entity_poly.pdbx_seq_one_letter_code
_entity_poly.pdbx_strand_id
1 'polypeptide(L)'
;MHHSSRGRIPVVVNAQHKVQLNRISHVYLYHLDLDKFDQFARDFGFTEVAREQDTIYYSGYGRDMCIYVARRSKGTQESFGGAAFVAQTEEDFIKASKLNEASPVSPNEGPGGGSIVTITSPSGTQIHVVWGLQEKPVPSSAVSETEVHKGAYNTALTKNRKGEWQRFKIGPAMIHKLGHYGYVTAMFDEDVAFYTENFNFVPSDILWDEINGEEVDSLTFMHLDQGMEYSDHHTLFLSRAPPNFEGKHQMHHCSFEVEDFDTQLLGHQYLLSKSYVPIWGVGRHILGSQIFDYWRDPSGFAIEHYADGDLVNVDNKTCRWQNEGAASMYIWGPVRPEAGTSPHGCRLRQRSPEPTFLIICISSAQMEETTVLIVGAGPSGLALAALLARMNVKACVTIFEKDVEVCEDPRGIVVNGDAVRISYQIGIGEGLTKRIGKDIGVLNFHRGNFRTRPFMSFDLKVDWAEQAVSNNITQFQPNYEREIRKQLSQNPNCDFRGGCEVIGREEGPHETVVEYKTGDGALHLIRTSWLVGADGKRGVVRKVFLESEGIRQEDGEYSYMGTWVAANLHVTTPTPESHPDFPLWRLGYKAEQVQSIFWPSGFHFCNDSRRPAVSGRFGPHDSGFWRHEYSVEPEDTLEDVEQDFWAHFRPWLSIPGSFFSEKLKGATIEYPHDCVRLIRCRPFTFAAKIVNRWYCRKTMLIGDAAHVFPPFGGQGIATGIRDAQGLAWRLSIMSKLDVDPEIQERIMAGWSQERRHAWNAAAQATKLNGSIVNQRSFFGGLIYRACMRVLWWFPNISRFRTQRAFRDKLVYNTQTCPEGFFLQGIGVGRKIAQIWVQRLGEKPKLSDEVFIRNISHLSLLVFVRGQDDGNIHDLETVLQRAAVPKQVLTLEDVTFVRFANSERECSPGLQMQKDNCYYPCTTEHLLKQRIHPIQGYRETAVQDRFSKSAKYVLIRPDFFVHSVAADLPQLSANLEKVTEYFVGARRSQQRQQQRWNIT
;
A
#
# COMPACT_ATOMS: atom_id res chain seq x y z
N MET A 1 39.62 -31.98 36.11
CA MET A 1 39.19 -30.62 36.52
C MET A 1 39.36 -29.69 35.34
N HIS A 2 38.32 -29.53 34.54
CA HIS A 2 38.06 -28.32 33.77
C HIS A 2 36.58 -28.03 34.02
N HIS A 3 36.28 -26.92 34.67
CA HIS A 3 34.90 -26.47 34.85
C HIS A 3 34.33 -26.19 33.45
N SER A 4 33.53 -27.10 32.90
CA SER A 4 32.67 -26.77 31.77
C SER A 4 31.67 -25.73 32.27
N SER A 5 31.82 -24.49 31.82
CA SER A 5 30.74 -23.49 31.90
C SER A 5 29.53 -24.12 31.23
N ARG A 6 28.50 -24.45 32.04
CA ARG A 6 27.25 -25.04 31.55
C ARG A 6 26.74 -24.18 30.37
N GLY A 7 26.54 -24.79 29.20
CA GLY A 7 25.99 -24.10 28.04
C GLY A 7 26.99 -23.47 27.06
N ARG A 8 28.32 -23.65 27.21
CA ARG A 8 29.31 -23.23 26.19
C ARG A 8 30.16 -24.40 25.69
N ILE A 9 30.34 -24.47 24.37
CA ILE A 9 31.21 -25.43 23.69
C ILE A 9 32.67 -25.02 23.95
N PRO A 10 33.53 -25.93 24.45
CA PRO A 10 34.95 -25.65 24.64
C PRO A 10 35.68 -25.54 23.30
N VAL A 11 36.94 -25.10 23.32
CA VAL A 11 37.79 -25.18 22.12
C VAL A 11 38.00 -26.66 21.77
N VAL A 12 37.52 -27.05 20.59
CA VAL A 12 37.64 -28.42 20.09
C VAL A 12 38.80 -28.49 19.11
N VAL A 13 39.64 -29.52 19.26
CA VAL A 13 40.73 -29.85 18.33
C VAL A 13 40.67 -31.35 18.05
N ASN A 14 40.92 -31.75 16.81
CA ASN A 14 41.05 -33.16 16.46
C ASN A 14 42.31 -33.79 17.08
N ALA A 15 42.26 -35.10 17.32
CA ALA A 15 43.38 -35.88 17.84
C ALA A 15 43.34 -37.30 17.28
N GLN A 16 44.52 -37.89 17.04
CA GLN A 16 44.65 -39.21 16.39
C GLN A 16 43.97 -40.38 17.12
N HIS A 17 43.72 -40.26 18.43
CA HIS A 17 43.04 -41.29 19.20
C HIS A 17 41.53 -41.34 18.91
N LYS A 18 40.95 -40.26 18.40
CA LYS A 18 39.55 -40.19 17.96
C LYS A 18 39.37 -40.99 16.68
N VAL A 19 38.14 -41.44 16.42
CA VAL A 19 37.76 -42.07 15.15
C VAL A 19 37.88 -41.03 14.04
N GLN A 20 38.76 -41.27 13.07
CA GLN A 20 38.91 -40.38 11.92
C GLN A 20 37.90 -40.78 10.82
N LEU A 21 37.00 -39.85 10.51
CA LEU A 21 36.03 -39.97 9.43
C LEU A 21 36.51 -39.18 8.22
N ASN A 22 36.29 -39.74 7.03
CA ASN A 22 36.67 -39.12 5.77
C ASN A 22 35.57 -38.20 5.22
N ARG A 23 34.34 -38.70 5.16
CA ARG A 23 33.19 -37.96 4.63
C ARG A 23 31.88 -38.55 5.14
N ILE A 24 30.81 -37.79 4.98
CA ILE A 24 29.44 -38.33 5.00
C ILE A 24 29.19 -39.12 3.70
N SER A 25 28.47 -40.24 3.80
CA SER A 25 28.14 -41.12 2.67
C SER A 25 26.65 -41.04 2.34
N HIS A 26 25.78 -41.44 3.27
CA HIS A 26 24.34 -41.50 3.04
C HIS A 26 23.54 -41.32 4.33
N VAL A 27 22.25 -41.02 4.19
CA VAL A 27 21.29 -40.94 5.30
C VAL A 27 20.22 -42.02 5.21
N TYR A 28 19.73 -42.48 6.36
CA TYR A 28 18.60 -43.41 6.46
C TYR A 28 17.34 -42.67 6.89
N LEU A 29 16.29 -42.71 6.06
CA LEU A 29 14.99 -42.14 6.40
C LEU A 29 13.88 -43.18 6.21
N TYR A 30 12.96 -43.22 7.16
CA TYR A 30 11.82 -44.13 7.15
C TYR A 30 10.56 -43.35 6.78
N HIS A 31 10.00 -43.65 5.61
CA HIS A 31 8.82 -43.00 5.06
C HIS A 31 7.58 -43.87 5.21
N LEU A 32 6.42 -43.25 5.47
CA LEU A 32 5.14 -43.96 5.51
C LEU A 32 4.70 -44.44 4.11
N ASP A 33 5.03 -43.67 3.08
CA ASP A 33 4.65 -43.93 1.69
C ASP A 33 5.87 -43.80 0.78
N LEU A 34 6.56 -44.92 0.57
CA LEU A 34 7.78 -44.98 -0.26
C LEU A 34 7.53 -44.60 -1.71
N ASP A 35 6.36 -44.90 -2.26
CA ASP A 35 6.08 -44.64 -3.67
C ASP A 35 5.88 -43.14 -3.93
N LYS A 36 5.23 -42.44 -2.99
CA LYS A 36 5.18 -40.97 -3.02
C LYS A 36 6.56 -40.35 -2.88
N PHE A 37 7.38 -40.87 -1.96
CA PHE A 37 8.75 -40.38 -1.81
C PHE A 37 9.56 -40.63 -3.08
N ASP A 38 9.43 -41.79 -3.74
CA ASP A 38 10.17 -42.09 -4.97
C ASP A 38 9.88 -41.11 -6.10
N GLN A 39 8.61 -40.73 -6.27
CA GLN A 39 8.25 -39.71 -7.25
C GLN A 39 8.91 -38.36 -6.93
N PHE A 40 8.87 -37.95 -5.66
CA PHE A 40 9.56 -36.74 -5.20
C PHE A 40 11.07 -36.83 -5.40
N ALA A 41 11.70 -37.95 -5.05
CA ALA A 41 13.14 -38.13 -5.12
C ALA A 41 13.65 -37.95 -6.55
N ARG A 42 12.95 -38.52 -7.55
CA ARG A 42 13.28 -38.32 -8.97
C ARG A 42 13.14 -36.87 -9.41
N ASP A 43 12.05 -36.21 -9.01
CA ASP A 43 11.81 -34.81 -9.37
C ASP A 43 12.80 -33.85 -8.66
N PHE A 44 13.26 -34.23 -7.46
CA PHE A 44 14.27 -33.54 -6.68
C PHE A 44 15.69 -33.74 -7.22
N GLY A 45 15.91 -34.74 -8.09
CA GLY A 45 17.18 -34.97 -8.79
C GLY A 45 18.01 -36.15 -8.28
N PHE A 46 17.43 -37.03 -7.46
CA PHE A 46 18.04 -38.31 -7.10
C PHE A 46 17.97 -39.32 -8.24
N THR A 47 18.99 -40.18 -8.33
CA THR A 47 19.00 -41.33 -9.25
C THR A 47 18.84 -42.62 -8.45
N GLU A 48 17.78 -43.38 -8.71
CA GLU A 48 17.62 -44.73 -8.13
C GLU A 48 18.71 -45.66 -8.67
N VAL A 49 19.40 -46.36 -7.77
CA VAL A 49 20.47 -47.31 -8.11
C VAL A 49 20.13 -48.76 -7.76
N ALA A 50 19.26 -48.99 -6.77
CA ALA A 50 18.75 -50.30 -6.42
C ALA A 50 17.44 -50.19 -5.64
N ARG A 51 16.67 -51.28 -5.65
CA ARG A 51 15.43 -51.41 -4.88
C ARG A 51 15.26 -52.83 -4.39
N GLU A 52 14.96 -52.98 -3.10
CA GLU A 52 14.83 -54.25 -2.42
C GLU A 52 13.62 -54.21 -1.49
N GLN A 53 12.53 -54.90 -1.86
CA GLN A 53 11.28 -54.98 -1.09
C GLN A 53 10.77 -53.60 -0.61
N ASP A 54 11.07 -53.26 0.64
CA ASP A 54 10.67 -52.04 1.35
C ASP A 54 11.82 -51.01 1.49
N THR A 55 12.82 -51.07 0.63
CA THR A 55 13.96 -50.12 0.61
C THR A 55 14.29 -49.68 -0.82
N ILE A 56 14.52 -48.38 -1.00
CA ILE A 56 15.01 -47.78 -2.25
C ILE A 56 16.32 -47.06 -1.95
N TYR A 57 17.32 -47.31 -2.79
CA TYR A 57 18.64 -46.71 -2.67
C TYR A 57 18.81 -45.66 -3.77
N TYR A 58 19.12 -44.43 -3.37
CA TYR A 58 19.38 -43.32 -4.29
C TYR A 58 20.83 -42.89 -4.27
N SER A 59 21.30 -42.39 -5.41
CA SER A 59 22.64 -41.88 -5.63
C SER A 59 22.59 -40.53 -6.35
N GLY A 60 23.63 -39.72 -6.19
CA GLY A 60 23.92 -38.53 -7.00
C GLY A 60 24.79 -38.88 -8.20
N TYR A 61 25.47 -37.92 -8.83
CA TYR A 61 26.50 -38.20 -9.86
C TYR A 61 27.94 -38.15 -9.31
N GLY A 62 28.13 -37.87 -8.02
CA GLY A 62 29.42 -37.93 -7.34
C GLY A 62 29.94 -39.35 -7.09
N ARG A 63 30.96 -39.51 -6.24
CA ARG A 63 31.66 -40.81 -6.05
C ARG A 63 30.88 -41.88 -5.29
N ASP A 64 29.89 -41.50 -4.49
CA ASP A 64 29.19 -42.41 -3.60
C ASP A 64 28.10 -43.22 -4.32
N MET A 65 28.13 -44.55 -4.13
CA MET A 65 27.14 -45.47 -4.73
C MET A 65 25.74 -45.26 -4.17
N CYS A 66 25.62 -44.76 -2.94
CA CYS A 66 24.36 -44.38 -2.32
C CYS A 66 24.57 -43.13 -1.46
N ILE A 67 23.59 -42.22 -1.50
CA ILE A 67 23.54 -40.98 -0.70
C ILE A 67 22.25 -40.85 0.13
N TYR A 68 21.23 -41.65 -0.19
CA TYR A 68 19.95 -41.65 0.52
C TYR A 68 19.34 -43.06 0.49
N VAL A 69 19.00 -43.58 1.66
CA VAL A 69 18.33 -44.87 1.83
C VAL A 69 16.92 -44.60 2.34
N ALA A 70 15.94 -44.73 1.44
CA ALA A 70 14.52 -44.59 1.77
C ALA A 70 13.95 -45.95 2.16
N ARG A 71 13.48 -46.11 3.39
CA ARG A 71 12.86 -47.35 3.89
C ARG A 71 11.39 -47.15 4.21
N ARG A 72 10.57 -48.20 4.07
CA ARG A 72 9.19 -48.16 4.53
C ARG A 72 9.19 -48.18 6.06
N SER A 73 8.50 -47.22 6.68
CA SER A 73 8.30 -47.26 8.13
C SER A 73 7.41 -48.45 8.49
N LYS A 74 7.83 -49.21 9.51
CA LYS A 74 7.04 -50.31 10.10
C LYS A 74 6.02 -49.80 11.13
N GLY A 75 6.14 -48.54 11.55
CA GLY A 75 5.26 -47.88 12.53
C GLY A 75 4.22 -46.97 11.89
N THR A 76 3.52 -46.19 12.72
CA THR A 76 2.55 -45.17 12.26
C THR A 76 3.18 -43.78 12.03
N GLN A 77 4.49 -43.65 12.20
CA GLN A 77 5.23 -42.40 12.06
C GLN A 77 6.49 -42.60 11.21
N GLU A 78 6.87 -41.56 10.49
CA GLU A 78 8.17 -41.38 9.88
C GLU A 78 9.27 -41.22 10.93
N SER A 79 10.50 -41.61 10.60
CA SER A 79 11.64 -41.42 11.51
C SER A 79 12.97 -41.26 10.77
N PHE A 80 13.89 -40.54 11.41
CA PHE A 80 15.26 -40.40 10.95
C PHE A 80 16.13 -41.51 11.55
N GLY A 81 16.76 -42.29 10.68
CA GLY A 81 17.57 -43.44 11.04
C GLY A 81 19.04 -43.14 11.28
N GLY A 82 19.49 -41.89 11.12
CA GLY A 82 20.89 -41.51 11.24
C GLY A 82 21.61 -41.33 9.90
N ALA A 83 22.88 -40.93 9.99
CA ALA A 83 23.76 -40.74 8.84
C ALA A 83 24.99 -41.64 8.92
N ALA A 84 25.42 -42.15 7.77
CA ALA A 84 26.60 -42.98 7.62
C ALA A 84 27.82 -42.16 7.20
N PHE A 85 28.93 -42.38 7.87
CA PHE A 85 30.22 -41.75 7.61
C PHE A 85 31.27 -42.80 7.28
N VAL A 86 32.10 -42.52 6.28
CA VAL A 86 33.17 -43.44 5.87
C VAL A 86 34.37 -43.26 6.79
N ALA A 87 34.82 -44.32 7.43
CA ALA A 87 36.06 -44.31 8.19
C ALA A 87 37.25 -43.99 7.27
N GLN A 88 38.20 -43.19 7.73
CA GLN A 88 39.39 -42.85 6.94
C GLN A 88 40.27 -44.07 6.69
N THR A 89 40.36 -44.96 7.68
CA THR A 89 41.11 -46.22 7.60
C THR A 89 40.30 -47.37 8.23
N GLU A 90 40.72 -48.61 7.95
CA GLU A 90 40.17 -49.80 8.62
C GLU A 90 40.38 -49.73 10.14
N GLU A 91 41.51 -49.18 10.59
CA GLU A 91 41.79 -48.99 12.01
C GLU A 91 40.77 -48.06 12.66
N ASP A 92 40.38 -46.98 11.99
CA ASP A 92 39.35 -46.05 12.48
C ASP A 92 37.97 -46.71 12.53
N PHE A 93 37.64 -47.58 11.58
CA PHE A 93 36.42 -48.40 11.65
C PHE A 93 36.45 -49.34 12.86
N ILE A 94 37.59 -49.99 13.12
CA ILE A 94 37.76 -50.84 14.31
C ILE A 94 37.65 -50.00 15.59
N LYS A 95 38.21 -48.78 15.64
CA LYS A 95 38.03 -47.86 16.77
C LYS A 95 36.55 -47.56 17.00
N ALA A 96 35.81 -47.23 15.94
CA ALA A 96 34.37 -46.97 16.03
C ALA A 96 33.59 -48.16 16.60
N SER A 97 33.94 -49.39 16.20
CA SER A 97 33.30 -50.62 16.72
C SER A 97 33.52 -50.90 18.20
N LYS A 98 34.48 -50.19 18.83
CA LYS A 98 34.82 -50.31 20.25
C LYS A 98 34.23 -49.18 21.11
N LEU A 99 33.53 -48.23 20.51
CA LEU A 99 32.86 -47.16 21.24
C LEU A 99 31.71 -47.71 22.11
N ASN A 100 31.39 -46.99 23.17
CA ASN A 100 30.26 -47.35 24.02
C ASN A 100 28.95 -47.27 23.21
N GLU A 101 28.04 -48.22 23.42
CA GLU A 101 26.79 -48.36 22.64
C GLU A 101 26.97 -48.64 21.13
N ALA A 102 28.16 -49.04 20.69
CA ALA A 102 28.37 -49.54 19.34
C ALA A 102 27.69 -50.91 19.13
N SER A 103 26.97 -51.06 18.02
CA SER A 103 26.40 -52.33 17.59
C SER A 103 27.51 -53.34 17.21
N PRO A 104 27.21 -54.64 17.15
CA PRO A 104 28.09 -55.58 16.46
C PRO A 104 28.31 -55.13 15.01
N VAL A 105 29.51 -55.38 14.48
CA VAL A 105 29.82 -55.16 13.07
C VAL A 105 28.92 -56.05 12.21
N SER A 106 28.24 -55.45 11.25
CA SER A 106 27.39 -56.15 10.29
C SER A 106 27.78 -55.79 8.85
N PRO A 107 27.39 -56.59 7.85
CA PRO A 107 27.47 -56.18 6.45
C PRO A 107 26.64 -54.92 6.20
N ASN A 108 27.16 -53.99 5.39
CA ASN A 108 26.39 -52.85 4.92
C ASN A 108 25.49 -53.30 3.76
N GLU A 109 24.19 -53.42 4.03
CA GLU A 109 23.19 -53.83 3.06
C GLU A 109 22.85 -52.66 2.12
N GLY A 110 23.17 -52.81 0.82
CA GLY A 110 22.89 -51.83 -0.23
C GLY A 110 24.03 -51.66 -1.25
N PRO A 111 23.82 -50.81 -2.28
CA PRO A 111 24.82 -50.53 -3.30
C PRO A 111 26.14 -50.00 -2.71
N GLY A 112 27.25 -50.59 -3.12
CA GLY A 112 28.59 -50.29 -2.59
C GLY A 112 29.10 -51.29 -1.56
N GLY A 113 28.22 -52.09 -0.94
CA GLY A 113 28.60 -53.13 0.02
C GLY A 113 29.37 -52.57 1.22
N GLY A 114 30.30 -53.37 1.77
CA GLY A 114 31.15 -52.98 2.89
C GLY A 114 30.67 -53.49 4.25
N SER A 115 31.25 -52.95 5.33
CA SER A 115 30.87 -53.22 6.72
C SER A 115 30.34 -51.95 7.37
N ILE A 116 29.41 -52.10 8.32
CA ILE A 116 28.78 -51.00 9.06
C ILE A 116 28.79 -51.29 10.56
N VAL A 117 28.95 -50.24 11.36
CA VAL A 117 28.69 -50.24 12.80
C VAL A 117 27.85 -49.02 13.16
N THR A 118 26.84 -49.20 14.01
CA THR A 118 25.93 -48.13 14.44
C THR A 118 26.24 -47.76 15.88
N ILE A 119 26.41 -46.47 16.16
CA ILE A 119 26.59 -45.92 17.50
C ILE A 119 25.42 -44.98 17.80
N THR A 120 24.86 -45.08 19.00
CA THR A 120 23.74 -44.25 19.45
C THR A 120 24.28 -43.06 20.25
N SER A 121 23.86 -41.84 19.90
CA SER A 121 24.21 -40.62 20.65
C SER A 121 23.40 -40.53 21.95
N PRO A 122 23.81 -39.68 22.91
CA PRO A 122 23.06 -39.46 24.15
C PRO A 122 21.58 -39.11 23.96
N SER A 123 21.24 -38.29 22.96
CA SER A 123 19.84 -37.97 22.61
C SER A 123 19.10 -39.10 21.89
N GLY A 124 19.78 -40.16 21.48
CA GLY A 124 19.21 -41.31 20.79
C GLY A 124 19.28 -41.24 19.26
N THR A 125 19.93 -40.24 18.68
CA THR A 125 20.21 -40.20 17.22
C THR A 125 21.29 -41.23 16.89
N GLN A 126 21.27 -41.80 15.68
CA GLN A 126 22.25 -42.79 15.26
C GLN A 126 23.32 -42.17 14.33
N ILE A 127 24.57 -42.53 14.57
CA ILE A 127 25.67 -42.36 13.62
C ILE A 127 26.13 -43.74 13.17
N HIS A 128 26.25 -43.94 11.87
CA HIS A 128 26.83 -45.16 11.32
C HIS A 128 28.23 -44.90 10.82
N VAL A 129 29.16 -45.80 11.11
CA VAL A 129 30.51 -45.77 10.53
C VAL A 129 30.62 -46.94 9.57
N VAL A 130 31.05 -46.66 8.34
CA VAL A 130 31.16 -47.66 7.27
C VAL A 130 32.59 -47.77 6.75
N TRP A 131 32.96 -48.98 6.32
CA TRP A 131 34.28 -49.28 5.75
C TRP A 131 34.16 -50.23 4.56
N GLY A 132 35.07 -50.09 3.60
CA GLY A 132 35.12 -50.96 2.42
C GLY A 132 34.00 -50.71 1.40
N LEU A 133 33.45 -49.49 1.36
CA LEU A 133 32.48 -49.10 0.33
C LEU A 133 33.15 -49.06 -1.05
N GLN A 134 32.48 -49.61 -2.07
CA GLN A 134 32.85 -49.37 -3.45
C GLN A 134 32.41 -47.96 -3.88
N GLU A 135 33.30 -47.27 -4.60
CA GLU A 135 33.03 -45.95 -5.18
C GLU A 135 32.80 -46.08 -6.70
N LYS A 136 32.02 -45.15 -7.27
CA LYS A 136 31.85 -45.06 -8.71
C LYS A 136 32.73 -43.97 -9.33
N PRO A 137 33.08 -44.07 -10.62
CA PRO A 137 33.83 -43.03 -11.31
C PRO A 137 33.06 -41.70 -11.31
N VAL A 138 33.74 -40.61 -10.96
CA VAL A 138 33.20 -39.24 -11.04
C VAL A 138 33.28 -38.76 -12.49
N PRO A 139 32.19 -38.24 -13.07
CA PRO A 139 32.19 -37.76 -14.46
C PRO A 139 33.10 -36.53 -14.61
N SER A 140 33.68 -36.34 -15.80
CA SER A 140 34.55 -35.19 -16.09
C SER A 140 33.81 -33.85 -16.23
N SER A 141 32.48 -33.89 -16.26
CA SER A 141 31.58 -32.74 -16.31
C SER A 141 30.30 -33.06 -15.55
N ALA A 142 29.62 -32.03 -15.04
CA ALA A 142 28.35 -32.18 -14.36
C ALA A 142 27.31 -32.93 -15.21
N VAL A 143 26.55 -33.80 -14.57
CA VAL A 143 25.35 -34.41 -15.17
C VAL A 143 24.20 -33.44 -14.93
N SER A 144 23.53 -33.00 -15.99
CA SER A 144 22.48 -31.99 -15.87
C SER A 144 21.26 -32.31 -16.73
N GLU A 145 20.08 -32.10 -16.15
CA GLU A 145 18.79 -32.05 -16.84
C GLU A 145 18.27 -30.62 -17.00
N THR A 146 19.06 -29.62 -16.63
CA THR A 146 18.72 -28.19 -16.75
C THR A 146 19.55 -27.49 -17.82
N GLU A 147 20.69 -28.05 -18.20
CA GLU A 147 21.62 -27.45 -19.16
C GLU A 147 21.36 -27.94 -20.59
N VAL A 148 21.20 -27.00 -21.53
CA VAL A 148 21.19 -27.27 -22.98
C VAL A 148 22.56 -26.94 -23.58
N HIS A 149 23.16 -25.84 -23.13
CA HIS A 149 24.53 -25.47 -23.42
C HIS A 149 25.04 -24.51 -22.33
N LYS A 150 26.04 -24.94 -21.58
CA LYS A 150 26.69 -24.15 -20.53
C LYS A 150 28.16 -23.95 -20.90
N GLY A 151 28.58 -22.68 -20.88
CA GLY A 151 29.98 -22.29 -21.10
C GLY A 151 30.50 -21.51 -19.89
N ALA A 152 31.82 -21.28 -19.83
CA ALA A 152 32.47 -20.62 -18.68
C ALA A 152 31.76 -19.33 -18.23
N TYR A 153 31.56 -19.13 -16.93
CA TYR A 153 30.90 -17.94 -16.39
C TYR A 153 31.63 -16.64 -16.79
N ASN A 154 30.84 -15.66 -17.24
CA ASN A 154 31.32 -14.31 -17.55
C ASN A 154 31.04 -13.39 -16.36
N THR A 155 32.08 -12.76 -15.82
CA THR A 155 31.92 -11.68 -14.84
C THR A 155 31.83 -10.33 -15.54
N ALA A 156 31.67 -9.22 -14.82
CA ALA A 156 31.65 -7.89 -15.43
C ALA A 156 32.98 -7.54 -16.13
N LEU A 157 34.11 -8.00 -15.58
CA LEU A 157 35.46 -7.68 -16.06
C LEU A 157 36.04 -8.75 -16.98
N THR A 158 35.57 -10.00 -16.86
CA THR A 158 36.11 -11.13 -17.62
C THR A 158 35.00 -11.76 -18.46
N LYS A 159 35.09 -11.59 -19.78
CA LYS A 159 34.16 -12.15 -20.77
C LYS A 159 34.81 -13.29 -21.56
N ASN A 160 34.85 -14.47 -20.95
CA ASN A 160 35.44 -15.70 -21.51
C ASN A 160 34.64 -16.25 -22.70
N ARG A 161 33.30 -16.22 -22.65
CA ARG A 161 32.45 -16.68 -23.77
C ARG A 161 32.42 -15.66 -24.90
N LYS A 162 32.96 -16.00 -26.07
CA LYS A 162 32.97 -15.18 -27.29
C LYS A 162 32.28 -15.93 -28.44
N GLY A 163 31.07 -15.50 -28.81
CA GLY A 163 30.27 -16.20 -29.82
C GLY A 163 29.60 -17.49 -29.33
N GLU A 164 29.60 -17.71 -28.02
CA GLU A 164 28.92 -18.83 -27.34
C GLU A 164 27.82 -18.27 -26.44
N TRP A 165 26.67 -18.97 -26.35
CA TRP A 165 25.51 -18.51 -25.60
C TRP A 165 25.06 -19.54 -24.57
N GLN A 166 24.85 -19.11 -23.32
CA GLN A 166 24.23 -19.96 -22.29
C GLN A 166 22.78 -20.31 -22.68
N ARG A 167 22.40 -21.58 -22.58
CA ARG A 167 21.05 -22.08 -22.84
C ARG A 167 20.68 -23.13 -21.79
N PHE A 168 19.51 -22.97 -21.21
CA PHE A 168 18.99 -23.85 -20.16
C PHE A 168 17.54 -24.26 -20.46
N LYS A 169 17.09 -25.34 -19.82
CA LYS A 169 15.71 -25.84 -19.79
C LYS A 169 15.30 -26.08 -18.34
N ILE A 170 14.00 -26.03 -18.05
CA ILE A 170 13.49 -26.38 -16.72
C ILE A 170 13.55 -27.91 -16.55
N GLY A 171 14.06 -28.40 -15.44
CA GLY A 171 14.22 -29.83 -15.14
C GLY A 171 14.70 -30.08 -13.70
N PRO A 172 14.80 -31.35 -13.26
CA PRO A 172 15.36 -31.70 -11.96
C PRO A 172 16.79 -31.16 -11.78
N ALA A 173 17.10 -30.64 -10.60
CA ALA A 173 18.46 -30.29 -10.22
C ALA A 173 19.21 -31.55 -9.79
N MET A 174 19.98 -32.14 -10.72
CA MET A 174 20.70 -33.38 -10.48
C MET A 174 21.67 -33.24 -9.30
N ILE A 175 21.59 -34.19 -8.36
CA ILE A 175 22.37 -34.14 -7.12
C ILE A 175 23.79 -34.65 -7.37
N HIS A 176 24.79 -33.93 -6.87
CA HIS A 176 26.18 -34.34 -6.83
C HIS A 176 26.43 -35.32 -5.68
N LYS A 177 26.28 -34.85 -4.44
CA LYS A 177 26.55 -35.60 -3.19
C LYS A 177 25.62 -35.17 -2.06
N LEU A 178 25.59 -35.95 -0.97
CA LEU A 178 25.10 -35.51 0.33
C LEU A 178 26.16 -34.59 0.97
N GLY A 179 25.76 -33.38 1.37
CA GLY A 179 26.65 -32.42 2.02
C GLY A 179 26.59 -32.54 3.54
N HIS A 180 25.42 -32.34 4.11
CA HIS A 180 25.22 -32.38 5.56
C HIS A 180 23.84 -32.84 5.97
N TYR A 181 23.70 -33.11 7.26
CA TYR A 181 22.43 -33.20 7.94
C TYR A 181 22.50 -32.46 9.28
N GLY A 182 21.35 -32.20 9.87
CA GLY A 182 21.34 -31.77 11.26
C GLY A 182 20.00 -31.94 11.92
N TYR A 183 20.03 -31.76 13.23
CA TYR A 183 18.90 -32.03 14.09
C TYR A 183 18.90 -31.14 15.33
N VAL A 184 17.71 -30.97 15.88
CA VAL A 184 17.46 -30.29 17.15
C VAL A 184 17.52 -31.33 18.26
N THR A 185 18.20 -31.03 19.36
CA THR A 185 18.39 -31.97 20.49
C THR A 185 18.19 -31.31 21.85
N ALA A 186 17.50 -32.01 22.74
CA ALA A 186 17.34 -31.62 24.15
C ALA A 186 18.60 -31.89 24.99
N MET A 187 19.55 -32.66 24.46
CA MET A 187 20.83 -33.01 25.09
C MET A 187 21.99 -32.42 24.29
N PHE A 188 21.91 -31.12 23.99
CA PHE A 188 22.83 -30.44 23.08
C PHE A 188 24.28 -30.52 23.54
N ASP A 189 24.57 -30.24 24.82
CA ASP A 189 25.93 -30.23 25.33
C ASP A 189 26.52 -31.66 25.31
N GLU A 190 25.72 -32.67 25.64
CA GLU A 190 26.12 -34.08 25.62
C GLU A 190 26.31 -34.62 24.20
N ASP A 191 25.44 -34.27 23.25
CA ASP A 191 25.58 -34.67 21.86
C ASP A 191 26.81 -33.99 21.22
N VAL A 192 27.04 -32.70 21.45
CA VAL A 192 28.25 -32.01 20.96
C VAL A 192 29.50 -32.66 21.53
N ALA A 193 29.54 -32.96 22.83
CA ALA A 193 30.65 -33.67 23.44
C ALA A 193 30.83 -35.07 22.81
N PHE A 194 29.74 -35.81 22.60
CA PHE A 194 29.79 -37.12 21.95
C PHE A 194 30.46 -37.07 20.57
N TYR A 195 30.05 -36.16 19.68
CA TYR A 195 30.68 -36.07 18.35
C TYR A 195 32.13 -35.60 18.41
N THR A 196 32.41 -34.58 19.22
CA THR A 196 33.73 -33.92 19.25
C THR A 196 34.77 -34.68 20.06
N GLU A 197 34.37 -35.52 21.02
CA GLU A 197 35.30 -36.35 21.81
C GLU A 197 35.58 -37.70 21.15
N ASN A 198 34.61 -38.30 20.47
CA ASN A 198 34.77 -39.64 19.87
C ASN A 198 35.24 -39.61 18.41
N PHE A 199 34.93 -38.54 17.67
CA PHE A 199 35.22 -38.42 16.24
C PHE A 199 35.99 -37.12 15.92
N ASN A 200 36.48 -36.99 14.69
CA ASN A 200 37.17 -35.80 14.20
C ASN A 200 36.23 -34.63 13.81
N PHE A 201 35.05 -34.49 14.44
CA PHE A 201 34.21 -33.31 14.23
C PHE A 201 34.80 -32.09 14.94
N VAL A 202 34.91 -30.98 14.22
CA VAL A 202 35.35 -29.69 14.76
C VAL A 202 34.37 -28.59 14.32
N PRO A 203 33.89 -27.73 15.22
CA PRO A 203 33.05 -26.59 14.86
C PRO A 203 33.75 -25.64 13.88
N SER A 204 33.11 -25.33 12.76
CA SER A 204 33.47 -24.20 11.89
C SER A 204 32.84 -22.91 12.40
N ASP A 205 31.56 -22.96 12.77
CA ASP A 205 30.79 -21.86 13.34
C ASP A 205 30.00 -22.27 14.58
N ILE A 206 29.87 -21.34 15.52
CA ILE A 206 29.06 -21.45 16.74
C ILE A 206 28.20 -20.19 16.89
N LEU A 207 26.89 -20.38 17.07
CA LEU A 207 25.96 -19.31 17.44
C LEU A 207 25.62 -19.39 18.92
N TRP A 208 25.53 -18.24 19.59
CA TRP A 208 25.16 -18.14 21.00
C TRP A 208 24.04 -17.15 21.24
N ASP A 209 23.19 -17.46 22.23
CA ASP A 209 22.12 -16.61 22.74
C ASP A 209 22.49 -16.08 24.13
N GLU A 210 21.98 -14.90 24.50
CA GLU A 210 22.10 -14.38 25.86
C GLU A 210 20.89 -14.83 26.69
N ILE A 211 21.11 -15.70 27.68
CA ILE A 211 20.06 -16.23 28.55
C ILE A 211 20.40 -15.88 30.00
N ASN A 212 19.55 -15.10 30.65
CA ASN A 212 19.75 -14.62 32.02
C ASN A 212 21.09 -13.89 32.25
N GLY A 213 21.61 -13.21 31.23
CA GLY A 213 22.90 -12.49 31.28
C GLY A 213 24.13 -13.39 31.11
N GLU A 214 23.94 -14.68 30.80
CA GLU A 214 25.01 -15.59 30.42
C GLU A 214 24.91 -15.93 28.92
N GLU A 215 26.03 -15.93 28.23
CA GLU A 215 26.11 -16.43 26.86
C GLU A 215 25.96 -17.96 26.88
N VAL A 216 25.05 -18.50 26.08
CA VAL A 216 24.79 -19.93 25.92
C VAL A 216 24.84 -20.27 24.44
N ASP A 217 25.73 -21.20 24.05
CA ASP A 217 25.83 -21.68 22.67
C ASP A 217 24.56 -22.47 22.33
N SER A 218 23.89 -22.04 21.26
CA SER A 218 22.57 -22.51 20.86
C SER A 218 22.59 -23.29 19.55
N LEU A 219 23.53 -23.04 18.64
CA LEU A 219 23.73 -23.83 17.43
C LEU A 219 25.23 -23.99 17.09
N THR A 220 25.60 -25.07 16.42
CA THR A 220 26.95 -25.25 15.88
C THR A 220 26.95 -25.98 14.55
N PHE A 221 27.83 -25.56 13.65
CA PHE A 221 28.13 -26.18 12.37
C PHE A 221 29.50 -26.86 12.48
N MET A 222 29.61 -28.13 12.13
CA MET A 222 30.83 -28.93 12.32
C MET A 222 31.29 -29.60 11.02
N HIS A 223 32.56 -29.42 10.70
CA HIS A 223 33.27 -30.11 9.63
C HIS A 223 34.02 -31.33 10.15
N LEU A 224 34.51 -32.17 9.23
CA LEU A 224 35.44 -33.25 9.55
C LEU A 224 36.86 -32.72 9.40
N ASP A 225 37.60 -32.62 10.51
CA ASP A 225 38.98 -32.16 10.47
C ASP A 225 39.88 -33.25 9.87
N GLN A 226 40.38 -32.99 8.66
CA GLN A 226 41.30 -33.85 7.90
C GLN A 226 42.73 -33.29 7.87
N GLY A 227 43.07 -32.39 8.80
CA GLY A 227 44.35 -31.70 8.79
C GLY A 227 44.38 -30.60 7.73
N MET A 228 45.37 -30.66 6.83
CA MET A 228 45.54 -29.65 5.78
C MET A 228 44.59 -29.85 4.59
N GLU A 229 43.95 -31.01 4.48
CA GLU A 229 42.97 -31.28 3.43
C GLU A 229 41.67 -30.51 3.71
N TYR A 230 41.12 -29.91 2.66
CA TYR A 230 39.88 -29.16 2.73
C TYR A 230 38.67 -30.10 2.77
N SER A 231 37.75 -29.82 3.69
CA SER A 231 36.46 -30.48 3.82
C SER A 231 35.32 -29.47 3.76
N ASP A 232 34.08 -29.93 3.56
CA ASP A 232 32.92 -29.04 3.53
C ASP A 232 32.82 -28.23 4.83
N HIS A 233 32.40 -26.96 4.73
CA HIS A 233 32.16 -26.07 5.87
C HIS A 233 31.47 -26.76 7.05
N HIS A 234 30.52 -27.63 6.75
CA HIS A 234 29.95 -28.54 7.72
C HIS A 234 29.42 -29.81 7.05
N THR A 235 29.44 -30.91 7.79
CA THR A 235 28.75 -32.17 7.45
C THR A 235 27.71 -32.55 8.51
N LEU A 236 27.77 -31.90 9.67
CA LEU A 236 26.83 -32.01 10.77
C LEU A 236 26.55 -30.62 11.33
N PHE A 237 25.29 -30.27 11.55
CA PHE A 237 24.95 -29.16 12.43
C PHE A 237 23.99 -29.62 13.53
N LEU A 238 24.13 -29.01 14.71
CA LEU A 238 23.29 -29.28 15.87
C LEU A 238 22.65 -27.98 16.34
N SER A 239 21.40 -28.09 16.80
CA SER A 239 20.67 -26.98 17.42
C SER A 239 20.12 -27.40 18.77
N ARG A 240 20.27 -26.51 19.76
CA ARG A 240 19.73 -26.70 21.11
C ARG A 240 18.21 -26.59 21.04
N ALA A 241 17.53 -27.58 21.62
CA ALA A 241 16.09 -27.58 21.69
C ALA A 241 15.53 -26.38 22.49
N PRO A 242 14.41 -25.78 22.06
CA PRO A 242 13.74 -24.75 22.82
C PRO A 242 13.12 -25.32 24.11
N PRO A 243 12.77 -24.48 25.11
CA PRO A 243 12.28 -24.94 26.42
C PRO A 243 11.03 -25.82 26.39
N ASN A 244 10.22 -25.74 25.33
CA ASN A 244 8.96 -26.46 25.13
C ASN A 244 9.09 -27.67 24.17
N PHE A 245 10.31 -28.15 23.92
CA PHE A 245 10.55 -29.26 23.00
C PHE A 245 10.08 -30.59 23.56
N GLU A 246 9.15 -31.24 22.85
CA GLU A 246 8.64 -32.57 23.19
C GLU A 246 9.47 -33.66 22.49
N GLY A 247 10.30 -34.36 23.26
CA GLY A 247 11.14 -35.45 22.77
C GLY A 247 12.62 -35.27 23.11
N LYS A 248 13.46 -36.18 22.62
CA LYS A 248 14.92 -36.10 22.82
C LYS A 248 15.64 -35.41 21.66
N HIS A 249 15.21 -35.69 20.44
CA HIS A 249 15.76 -35.11 19.22
C HIS A 249 14.69 -35.04 18.11
N GLN A 250 14.92 -34.18 17.12
CA GLN A 250 14.09 -34.07 15.91
C GLN A 250 14.99 -33.66 14.74
N MET A 251 14.91 -34.42 13.64
CA MET A 251 15.64 -34.07 12.41
C MET A 251 15.24 -32.68 11.94
N HIS A 252 16.22 -31.84 11.64
CA HIS A 252 16.00 -30.49 11.14
C HIS A 252 16.02 -30.47 9.61
N HIS A 253 17.08 -30.98 8.95
CA HIS A 253 17.09 -31.24 7.48
C HIS A 253 18.26 -32.13 7.05
N CYS A 254 18.21 -32.65 5.82
CA CYS A 254 19.36 -33.15 5.05
C CYS A 254 19.58 -32.29 3.80
N SER A 255 20.83 -32.14 3.39
CA SER A 255 21.21 -31.20 2.33
C SER A 255 22.09 -31.83 1.26
N PHE A 256 21.77 -31.54 0.00
CA PHE A 256 22.33 -32.19 -1.17
C PHE A 256 22.91 -31.16 -2.13
N GLU A 257 24.17 -31.37 -2.52
CA GLU A 257 24.88 -30.43 -3.37
C GLU A 257 24.39 -30.55 -4.81
N VAL A 258 24.18 -29.41 -5.47
CA VAL A 258 23.92 -29.30 -6.90
C VAL A 258 24.99 -28.44 -7.55
N GLU A 259 25.13 -28.57 -8.87
CA GLU A 259 26.27 -28.01 -9.62
C GLU A 259 26.47 -26.50 -9.44
N ASP A 260 25.41 -25.70 -9.56
CA ASP A 260 25.51 -24.25 -9.48
C ASP A 260 24.16 -23.55 -9.23
N PHE A 261 24.23 -22.21 -9.17
CA PHE A 261 23.08 -21.35 -8.93
C PHE A 261 22.00 -21.43 -10.02
N ASP A 262 22.37 -21.53 -11.29
CA ASP A 262 21.40 -21.63 -12.38
C ASP A 262 20.64 -22.96 -12.29
N THR A 263 21.35 -24.06 -11.99
CA THR A 263 20.80 -25.40 -11.78
C THR A 263 19.83 -25.42 -10.60
N GLN A 264 20.22 -24.81 -9.47
CA GLN A 264 19.37 -24.72 -8.28
C GLN A 264 18.09 -23.92 -8.54
N LEU A 265 18.17 -22.76 -9.20
CA LEU A 265 16.98 -21.96 -9.54
C LEU A 265 16.04 -22.67 -10.51
N LEU A 266 16.58 -23.39 -11.50
CA LEU A 266 15.79 -24.16 -12.45
C LEU A 266 15.15 -25.39 -11.80
N GLY A 267 15.87 -26.06 -10.90
CA GLY A 267 15.33 -27.11 -10.04
C GLY A 267 14.22 -26.60 -9.14
N HIS A 268 14.40 -25.42 -8.54
CA HIS A 268 13.37 -24.77 -7.73
C HIS A 268 12.08 -24.53 -8.53
N GLN A 269 12.20 -23.94 -9.73
CA GLN A 269 11.06 -23.74 -10.63
C GLN A 269 10.42 -25.06 -11.07
N TYR A 270 11.24 -26.09 -11.30
CA TYR A 270 10.74 -27.42 -11.66
C TYR A 270 9.92 -28.03 -10.53
N LEU A 271 10.43 -28.02 -9.30
CA LEU A 271 9.71 -28.54 -8.13
C LEU A 271 8.45 -27.73 -7.83
N LEU A 272 8.49 -26.40 -7.97
CA LEU A 272 7.28 -25.57 -7.92
C LEU A 272 6.28 -26.01 -8.98
N SER A 273 6.69 -26.25 -10.23
CA SER A 273 5.82 -26.70 -11.33
C SER A 273 5.21 -28.10 -11.15
N LYS A 274 5.74 -28.86 -10.18
CA LYS A 274 5.21 -30.16 -9.73
C LYS A 274 4.34 -30.03 -8.48
N SER A 275 4.09 -28.81 -8.02
CA SER A 275 3.33 -28.49 -6.82
C SER A 275 3.91 -29.09 -5.53
N TYR A 276 5.24 -29.27 -5.46
CA TYR A 276 5.92 -29.54 -4.20
C TYR A 276 5.93 -28.28 -3.31
N VAL A 277 6.13 -28.46 -2.01
CA VAL A 277 5.99 -27.38 -1.02
C VAL A 277 7.37 -26.85 -0.62
N PRO A 278 7.73 -25.60 -0.98
CA PRO A 278 8.96 -24.99 -0.48
C PRO A 278 8.80 -24.66 1.01
N ILE A 279 9.87 -24.80 1.79
CA ILE A 279 9.91 -24.42 3.22
C ILE A 279 10.37 -22.97 3.38
N TRP A 280 11.35 -22.55 2.59
CA TRP A 280 11.92 -21.20 2.68
C TRP A 280 12.04 -20.59 1.28
N GLY A 281 12.54 -21.33 0.29
CA GLY A 281 12.86 -20.86 -1.07
C GLY A 281 14.34 -20.53 -1.23
N VAL A 282 14.73 -20.01 -2.41
CA VAL A 282 16.15 -19.82 -2.73
C VAL A 282 16.74 -18.58 -2.04
N GLY A 283 17.84 -18.78 -1.31
CA GLY A 283 18.57 -17.72 -0.61
C GLY A 283 20.05 -18.04 -0.45
N ARG A 284 20.80 -17.17 0.23
CA ARG A 284 22.23 -17.37 0.54
C ARG A 284 22.49 -17.28 2.03
N HIS A 285 23.11 -18.29 2.60
CA HIS A 285 23.52 -18.29 4.01
C HIS A 285 24.69 -17.34 4.27
N ILE A 286 24.75 -16.80 5.49
CA ILE A 286 25.93 -16.07 5.98
C ILE A 286 27.05 -17.06 6.31
N LEU A 287 26.71 -18.14 7.02
CA LEU A 287 27.64 -19.17 7.47
C LEU A 287 27.87 -20.20 6.36
N GLY A 288 29.14 -20.49 6.05
CA GLY A 288 29.54 -21.36 4.93
C GLY A 288 29.16 -20.88 3.53
N SER A 289 28.65 -19.64 3.40
CA SER A 289 28.27 -18.94 2.17
C SER A 289 27.33 -19.66 1.20
N GLN A 290 26.82 -20.85 1.53
CA GLN A 290 26.07 -21.69 0.60
C GLN A 290 24.75 -21.04 0.16
N ILE A 291 24.39 -21.24 -1.11
CA ILE A 291 23.07 -20.90 -1.63
C ILE A 291 22.14 -22.06 -1.28
N PHE A 292 21.06 -21.79 -0.55
CA PHE A 292 20.13 -22.82 -0.09
C PHE A 292 18.81 -22.82 -0.88
N ASP A 293 18.14 -23.96 -0.93
CA ASP A 293 16.74 -24.12 -1.36
C ASP A 293 16.06 -25.26 -0.60
N TYR A 294 15.20 -24.93 0.35
CA TYR A 294 14.56 -25.89 1.26
C TYR A 294 13.17 -26.34 0.78
N TRP A 295 12.94 -27.65 0.82
CA TRP A 295 11.71 -28.32 0.40
C TRP A 295 11.17 -29.26 1.48
N ARG A 296 9.85 -29.42 1.51
CA ARG A 296 9.20 -30.44 2.32
C ARG A 296 8.94 -31.68 1.46
N ASP A 297 9.51 -32.80 1.86
CA ASP A 297 9.27 -34.09 1.21
C ASP A 297 7.83 -34.60 1.50
N PRO A 298 7.36 -35.65 0.79
CA PRO A 298 6.03 -36.20 1.00
C PRO A 298 5.77 -36.80 2.40
N SER A 299 6.82 -37.08 3.17
CA SER A 299 6.73 -37.55 4.57
C SER A 299 6.83 -36.41 5.58
N GLY A 300 7.02 -35.16 5.13
CA GLY A 300 7.11 -33.98 5.98
C GLY A 300 8.53 -33.58 6.37
N PHE A 301 9.56 -34.35 6.01
CA PHE A 301 10.96 -34.01 6.27
C PHE A 301 11.39 -32.79 5.47
N ALA A 302 12.26 -31.97 6.07
CA ALA A 302 12.93 -30.91 5.33
C ALA A 302 14.15 -31.46 4.61
N ILE A 303 14.27 -31.11 3.33
CA ILE A 303 15.40 -31.47 2.47
C ILE A 303 15.84 -30.24 1.69
N GLU A 304 17.14 -30.10 1.48
CA GLU A 304 17.75 -28.90 0.92
C GLU A 304 18.56 -29.23 -0.33
N HIS A 305 18.43 -28.41 -1.38
CA HIS A 305 19.48 -28.27 -2.40
C HIS A 305 20.42 -27.14 -1.96
N TYR A 306 21.72 -27.36 -2.10
CA TYR A 306 22.69 -26.29 -1.93
C TYR A 306 23.74 -26.24 -3.04
N ALA A 307 24.30 -25.06 -3.26
CA ALA A 307 25.41 -24.83 -4.17
C ALA A 307 26.35 -23.76 -3.59
N ASP A 308 27.59 -23.69 -4.10
CA ASP A 308 28.55 -22.61 -3.77
C ASP A 308 28.89 -22.56 -2.26
N GLY A 309 29.13 -23.73 -1.66
CA GLY A 309 29.52 -23.87 -0.25
C GLY A 309 31.02 -23.72 -0.03
N ASP A 310 31.40 -23.11 1.10
CA ASP A 310 32.80 -22.94 1.49
C ASP A 310 33.45 -24.26 1.93
N LEU A 311 34.77 -24.36 1.75
CA LEU A 311 35.59 -25.44 2.28
C LEU A 311 36.53 -24.93 3.37
N VAL A 312 36.74 -25.73 4.40
CA VAL A 312 37.55 -25.38 5.58
C VAL A 312 38.54 -26.51 5.93
N ASN A 313 39.63 -26.14 6.60
CA ASN A 313 40.63 -27.05 7.15
C ASN A 313 41.18 -26.49 8.48
N VAL A 314 42.27 -27.06 9.02
CA VAL A 314 42.86 -26.62 10.29
C VAL A 314 43.34 -25.16 10.34
N ASP A 315 43.57 -24.51 9.20
CA ASP A 315 43.96 -23.09 9.16
C ASP A 315 42.76 -22.15 9.36
N ASN A 316 41.53 -22.67 9.18
CA ASN A 316 40.29 -21.96 9.43
C ASN A 316 39.86 -22.15 10.89
N LYS A 317 39.98 -21.09 11.71
CA LYS A 317 39.55 -21.13 13.11
C LYS A 317 38.04 -21.12 13.23
N THR A 318 37.52 -21.78 14.27
CA THR A 318 36.11 -21.70 14.66
C THR A 318 35.70 -20.25 14.90
N CYS A 319 34.68 -19.81 14.19
CA CYS A 319 34.05 -18.50 14.39
C CYS A 319 32.89 -18.62 15.38
N ARG A 320 32.63 -17.54 16.13
CA ARG A 320 31.57 -17.50 17.13
C ARG A 320 30.81 -16.18 17.04
N TRP A 321 29.49 -16.26 16.86
CA TRP A 321 28.63 -15.11 16.59
C TRP A 321 27.40 -15.09 17.51
N GLN A 322 26.89 -13.90 17.80
CA GLN A 322 25.61 -13.76 18.50
C GLN A 322 24.47 -14.17 17.56
N ASN A 323 23.51 -14.93 18.08
CA ASN A 323 22.31 -15.34 17.36
C ASN A 323 21.29 -14.20 17.33
N GLU A 324 21.16 -13.52 16.20
CA GLU A 324 20.15 -12.46 15.98
C GLU A 324 18.88 -13.02 15.28
N GLY A 325 18.62 -14.31 15.45
CA GLY A 325 17.54 -15.02 14.77
C GLY A 325 17.77 -15.11 13.26
N ALA A 326 16.71 -14.93 12.46
CA ALA A 326 16.79 -15.09 11.01
C ALA A 326 17.81 -14.13 10.36
N ALA A 327 18.05 -12.94 10.93
CA ALA A 327 19.01 -11.97 10.42
C ALA A 327 20.48 -12.46 10.44
N SER A 328 20.81 -13.40 11.34
CA SER A 328 22.14 -13.99 11.46
C SER A 328 22.38 -15.21 10.55
N MET A 329 21.34 -15.68 9.84
CA MET A 329 21.37 -16.94 9.11
C MET A 329 21.52 -16.78 7.59
N TYR A 330 21.15 -15.65 6.99
CA TYR A 330 21.17 -15.46 5.53
C TYR A 330 21.41 -14.02 5.09
N ILE A 331 22.10 -13.85 3.95
CA ILE A 331 22.44 -12.56 3.34
C ILE A 331 21.26 -12.02 2.53
N TRP A 332 20.67 -12.88 1.69
CA TRP A 332 19.52 -12.55 0.85
C TRP A 332 18.68 -13.79 0.61
N GLY A 333 17.40 -13.59 0.36
CA GLY A 333 16.41 -14.66 0.21
C GLY A 333 15.05 -14.20 0.72
N PRO A 334 13.99 -14.97 0.46
CA PRO A 334 12.69 -14.75 1.10
C PRO A 334 12.84 -14.77 2.63
N VAL A 335 11.97 -14.05 3.34
CA VAL A 335 11.98 -14.08 4.82
C VAL A 335 11.65 -15.50 5.30
N ARG A 336 12.44 -16.04 6.25
CA ARG A 336 12.21 -17.38 6.81
C ARG A 336 10.80 -17.47 7.37
N PRO A 337 9.94 -18.40 6.90
CA PRO A 337 8.67 -18.67 7.58
C PRO A 337 8.96 -19.25 8.97
N GLU A 338 8.34 -18.72 10.03
CA GLU A 338 8.55 -19.22 11.39
C GLU A 338 8.08 -20.68 11.52
N ALA A 339 8.90 -21.54 12.14
CA ALA A 339 8.69 -22.98 12.18
C ALA A 339 7.60 -23.39 13.20
N GLY A 340 6.54 -24.05 12.71
CA GLY A 340 5.64 -24.86 13.55
C GLY A 340 4.15 -24.71 13.27
N THR A 341 3.62 -25.44 12.29
CA THR A 341 2.27 -26.02 12.33
C THR A 341 2.26 -27.31 11.49
N SER A 342 1.77 -28.39 12.11
CA SER A 342 1.83 -29.77 11.62
C SER A 342 0.54 -30.17 10.87
N PRO A 343 0.39 -31.45 10.46
CA PRO A 343 -0.17 -31.86 9.18
C PRO A 343 -1.69 -31.68 9.17
N HIS A 344 -2.28 -31.33 8.04
CA HIS A 344 -3.50 -31.95 7.50
C HIS A 344 -3.79 -31.30 6.13
N GLY A 345 -3.42 -32.04 5.09
CA GLY A 345 -3.92 -31.99 3.72
C GLY A 345 -4.42 -30.65 3.17
N CYS A 346 -3.53 -29.91 2.53
CA CYS A 346 -3.92 -28.99 1.47
C CYS A 346 -2.98 -29.16 0.27
N ARG A 347 -3.41 -29.98 -0.70
CA ARG A 347 -2.75 -30.10 -2.00
C ARG A 347 -2.93 -28.77 -2.74
N LEU A 348 -1.85 -28.01 -2.89
CA LEU A 348 -1.76 -27.00 -3.93
C LEU A 348 -1.86 -27.71 -5.28
N ARG A 349 -2.92 -27.45 -6.05
CA ARG A 349 -2.99 -27.82 -7.47
C ARG A 349 -2.75 -26.58 -8.30
N GLN A 350 -1.60 -26.56 -8.97
CA GLN A 350 -1.40 -25.75 -10.16
C GLN A 350 -2.41 -26.12 -11.24
N ARG A 351 -3.02 -25.08 -11.82
CA ARG A 351 -3.87 -25.18 -13.01
C ARG A 351 -3.00 -25.17 -14.26
N SER A 352 -3.35 -26.03 -15.20
CA SER A 352 -3.36 -25.70 -16.62
C SER A 352 -4.61 -26.31 -17.25
N PRO A 353 -5.14 -25.75 -18.35
CA PRO A 353 -5.77 -24.45 -18.50
C PRO A 353 -7.29 -24.52 -18.22
N GLU A 354 -7.88 -23.36 -17.89
CA GLU A 354 -9.31 -23.06 -17.68
C GLU A 354 -10.00 -23.46 -16.35
N PRO A 355 -10.97 -22.65 -15.86
CA PRO A 355 -11.19 -22.48 -14.43
C PRO A 355 -12.54 -23.03 -13.97
N THR A 356 -12.56 -23.97 -13.03
CA THR A 356 -13.69 -24.10 -12.09
C THR A 356 -13.27 -24.75 -10.77
N PHE A 357 -13.58 -24.03 -9.68
CA PHE A 357 -13.67 -24.35 -8.25
C PHE A 357 -12.65 -25.28 -7.55
N LEU A 358 -11.92 -24.73 -6.57
CA LEU A 358 -11.61 -25.41 -5.31
C LEU A 358 -11.52 -24.36 -4.17
N ILE A 359 -12.58 -24.27 -3.37
CA ILE A 359 -12.58 -23.65 -2.04
C ILE A 359 -11.89 -24.67 -1.12
N ILE A 360 -10.82 -24.28 -0.42
CA ILE A 360 -10.11 -25.14 0.54
C ILE A 360 -10.48 -24.72 1.97
N CYS A 361 -10.87 -25.73 2.75
CA CYS A 361 -11.35 -25.64 4.12
C CYS A 361 -10.30 -25.11 5.10
N ILE A 362 -10.76 -24.15 5.89
CA ILE A 362 -10.12 -23.55 7.05
C ILE A 362 -10.63 -24.29 8.28
N SER A 363 -9.75 -24.80 9.15
CA SER A 363 -10.16 -25.14 10.51
C SER A 363 -9.75 -24.02 11.47
N SER A 364 -10.77 -23.27 11.88
CA SER A 364 -10.90 -22.45 13.11
C SER A 364 -10.05 -21.20 13.34
N ALA A 365 -9.37 -20.63 12.34
CA ALA A 365 -9.10 -19.18 12.33
C ALA A 365 -10.11 -18.54 11.37
N GLN A 366 -11.05 -17.76 11.90
CA GLN A 366 -12.16 -17.20 11.13
C GLN A 366 -11.62 -16.32 9.98
N MET A 367 -11.82 -16.71 8.72
CA MET A 367 -11.45 -15.87 7.56
C MET A 367 -12.23 -14.57 7.65
N GLU A 368 -11.50 -13.46 7.66
CA GLU A 368 -12.11 -12.15 7.80
C GLU A 368 -12.77 -11.76 6.49
N GLU A 369 -13.91 -11.07 6.58
CA GLU A 369 -14.68 -10.66 5.40
C GLU A 369 -15.01 -9.17 5.48
N THR A 370 -14.92 -8.52 4.34
CA THR A 370 -15.35 -7.14 4.15
C THR A 370 -15.96 -6.96 2.76
N THR A 371 -16.71 -5.91 2.51
CA THR A 371 -17.29 -5.64 1.17
C THR A 371 -16.35 -4.76 0.37
N VAL A 372 -15.76 -3.76 1.03
CA VAL A 372 -14.79 -2.84 0.43
C VAL A 372 -13.56 -2.79 1.32
N LEU A 373 -12.42 -3.21 0.78
CA LEU A 373 -11.12 -3.05 1.41
C LEU A 373 -10.42 -1.84 0.78
N ILE A 374 -10.02 -0.88 1.61
CA ILE A 374 -9.30 0.32 1.20
C ILE A 374 -7.88 0.21 1.72
N VAL A 375 -6.89 0.26 0.82
CA VAL A 375 -5.48 0.22 1.17
C VAL A 375 -4.93 1.64 1.16
N GLY A 376 -4.53 2.14 2.32
CA GLY A 376 -4.02 3.49 2.54
C GLY A 376 -5.04 4.42 3.21
N ALA A 377 -4.65 4.99 4.35
CA ALA A 377 -5.44 5.94 5.15
C ALA A 377 -4.95 7.39 5.00
N GLY A 378 -4.55 7.77 3.78
CA GLY A 378 -4.42 9.17 3.39
C GLY A 378 -5.77 9.83 3.12
N PRO A 379 -5.81 11.13 2.73
CA PRO A 379 -7.06 11.88 2.60
C PRO A 379 -8.08 11.26 1.63
N SER A 380 -7.62 10.62 0.55
CA SER A 380 -8.50 9.99 -0.44
C SER A 380 -9.15 8.71 0.10
N GLY A 381 -8.38 7.83 0.73
CA GLY A 381 -8.89 6.58 1.32
C GLY A 381 -9.83 6.84 2.50
N LEU A 382 -9.46 7.78 3.37
CA LEU A 382 -10.31 8.22 4.48
C LEU A 382 -11.62 8.86 4.01
N ALA A 383 -11.58 9.68 2.96
CA ALA A 383 -12.79 10.26 2.39
C ALA A 383 -13.72 9.19 1.79
N LEU A 384 -13.17 8.19 1.09
CA LEU A 384 -13.96 7.08 0.54
C LEU A 384 -14.66 6.31 1.66
N ALA A 385 -13.93 5.96 2.72
CA ALA A 385 -14.50 5.23 3.85
C ALA A 385 -15.61 6.03 4.54
N ALA A 386 -15.40 7.33 4.78
CA ALA A 386 -16.41 8.18 5.41
C ALA A 386 -17.69 8.28 4.57
N LEU A 387 -17.56 8.36 3.24
CA LEU A 387 -18.71 8.37 2.33
C LEU A 387 -19.47 7.03 2.34
N LEU A 388 -18.75 5.91 2.26
CA LEU A 388 -19.35 4.57 2.30
C LEU A 388 -20.04 4.29 3.64
N ALA A 389 -19.41 4.67 4.75
CA ALA A 389 -19.98 4.50 6.09
C ALA A 389 -21.29 5.28 6.25
N ARG A 390 -21.39 6.49 5.68
CA ARG A 390 -22.61 7.30 5.68
C ARG A 390 -23.71 6.75 4.77
N MET A 391 -23.34 6.04 3.71
CA MET A 391 -24.30 5.38 2.82
C MET A 391 -24.83 4.05 3.41
N ASN A 392 -24.46 3.71 4.65
CA ASN A 392 -24.93 2.51 5.36
C ASN A 392 -24.73 1.22 4.54
N VAL A 393 -23.56 1.11 3.89
CA VAL A 393 -23.07 -0.18 3.41
C VAL A 393 -22.76 -0.99 4.66
N LYS A 394 -23.75 -1.74 5.16
CA LYS A 394 -23.69 -2.44 6.45
C LYS A 394 -22.41 -3.29 6.55
N ALA A 395 -21.71 -3.17 7.68
CA ALA A 395 -20.69 -4.11 8.21
C ALA A 395 -19.31 -4.24 7.52
N CYS A 396 -18.89 -3.40 6.56
CA CYS A 396 -17.91 -3.93 5.59
C CYS A 396 -17.06 -2.88 4.84
N VAL A 397 -16.52 -1.88 5.54
CA VAL A 397 -15.40 -1.09 5.02
C VAL A 397 -14.21 -1.26 5.94
N THR A 398 -13.15 -1.90 5.45
CA THR A 398 -11.91 -2.04 6.19
C THR A 398 -10.87 -1.11 5.57
N ILE A 399 -10.16 -0.34 6.39
CA ILE A 399 -9.03 0.45 5.93
C ILE A 399 -7.76 -0.11 6.54
N PHE A 400 -6.82 -0.51 5.69
CA PHE A 400 -5.47 -0.88 6.12
C PHE A 400 -4.52 0.28 5.88
N GLU A 401 -3.86 0.70 6.96
CA GLU A 401 -2.75 1.63 6.92
C GLU A 401 -1.53 0.94 7.52
N LYS A 402 -0.40 0.99 6.82
CA LYS A 402 0.83 0.36 7.30
C LYS A 402 1.40 1.09 8.51
N ASP A 403 1.20 2.41 8.60
CA ASP A 403 1.67 3.23 9.70
C ASP A 403 0.62 3.25 10.83
N VAL A 404 1.03 3.01 12.08
CA VAL A 404 0.11 3.08 13.23
C VAL A 404 -0.36 4.52 13.46
N GLU A 405 0.59 5.46 13.44
CA GLU A 405 0.36 6.87 13.71
C GLU A 405 0.15 7.68 12.43
N VAL A 406 -0.51 8.84 12.57
CA VAL A 406 -0.61 9.80 11.46
C VAL A 406 0.77 10.43 11.24
N CYS A 407 1.20 10.48 9.98
CA CYS A 407 2.42 11.19 9.61
C CYS A 407 2.27 12.68 9.95
N GLU A 408 3.08 13.18 10.89
CA GLU A 408 3.04 14.58 11.36
C GLU A 408 3.58 15.59 10.33
N ASP A 409 4.10 15.12 9.19
CA ASP A 409 4.58 15.98 8.12
C ASP A 409 3.44 16.44 7.18
N PRO A 410 3.11 17.74 7.14
CA PRO A 410 2.06 18.26 6.27
C PRO A 410 2.55 18.35 4.82
N ARG A 411 2.28 17.29 4.05
CA ARG A 411 2.66 17.14 2.64
C ARG A 411 1.82 18.03 1.73
N GLY A 412 0.50 17.97 1.86
CA GLY A 412 -0.44 18.88 1.22
C GLY A 412 -0.96 19.91 2.23
N ILE A 413 -1.12 21.16 1.78
CA ILE A 413 -1.50 22.28 2.66
C ILE A 413 -2.74 23.06 2.19
N VAL A 414 -3.36 22.65 1.08
CA VAL A 414 -4.55 23.31 0.51
C VAL A 414 -5.59 22.27 0.12
N VAL A 415 -6.85 22.57 0.37
CA VAL A 415 -8.04 21.90 -0.18
C VAL A 415 -8.88 22.96 -0.91
N ASN A 416 -9.19 22.70 -2.17
CA ASN A 416 -9.81 23.69 -3.07
C ASN A 416 -11.17 23.26 -3.62
N GLY A 417 -11.95 24.27 -4.04
CA GLY A 417 -13.23 24.13 -4.70
C GLY A 417 -14.23 23.27 -3.92
N ASP A 418 -14.92 22.42 -4.67
CA ASP A 418 -15.87 21.44 -4.17
C ASP A 418 -15.29 20.44 -3.17
N ALA A 419 -13.98 20.22 -3.09
CA ALA A 419 -13.42 19.35 -2.04
C ALA A 419 -13.65 19.94 -0.63
N VAL A 420 -13.79 21.26 -0.50
CA VAL A 420 -14.25 21.90 0.74
C VAL A 420 -15.70 21.50 1.03
N ARG A 421 -16.58 21.59 0.03
CA ARG A 421 -17.99 21.14 0.16
C ARG A 421 -18.10 19.65 0.47
N ILE A 422 -17.30 18.79 -0.16
CA ILE A 422 -17.24 17.34 0.14
C ILE A 422 -16.77 17.11 1.58
N SER A 423 -15.89 17.97 2.11
CA SER A 423 -15.45 17.88 3.51
C SER A 423 -16.61 18.10 4.51
N TYR A 424 -17.64 18.88 4.15
CA TYR A 424 -18.89 18.92 4.92
C TYR A 424 -19.68 17.61 4.79
N GLN A 425 -19.76 17.04 3.58
CA GLN A 425 -20.44 15.77 3.34
C GLN A 425 -19.83 14.61 4.14
N ILE A 426 -18.50 14.54 4.27
CA ILE A 426 -17.83 13.49 5.05
C ILE A 426 -17.85 13.72 6.57
N GLY A 427 -18.32 14.89 7.04
CA GLY A 427 -18.58 15.16 8.46
C GLY A 427 -17.57 16.07 9.16
N ILE A 428 -16.52 16.56 8.48
CA ILE A 428 -15.48 17.41 9.11
C ILE A 428 -15.66 18.91 8.85
N GLY A 429 -16.72 19.32 8.15
CA GLY A 429 -16.98 20.69 7.71
C GLY A 429 -16.81 21.75 8.80
N GLU A 430 -17.41 21.56 9.97
CA GLU A 430 -17.29 22.51 11.09
C GLU A 430 -15.86 22.60 11.66
N GLY A 431 -15.08 21.52 11.55
CA GLY A 431 -13.69 21.45 12.01
C GLY A 431 -12.71 22.10 11.04
N LEU A 432 -13.09 22.31 9.77
CA LEU A 432 -12.18 22.77 8.72
C LEU A 432 -11.48 24.09 9.05
N THR A 433 -12.22 25.10 9.50
CA THR A 433 -11.65 26.42 9.83
C THR A 433 -11.35 26.60 11.32
N LYS A 434 -11.82 25.68 12.18
CA LYS A 434 -11.63 25.75 13.64
C LYS A 434 -10.41 24.96 14.12
N ARG A 435 -10.20 23.76 13.59
CA ARG A 435 -9.21 22.78 14.10
C ARG A 435 -8.22 22.31 13.05
N ILE A 436 -8.59 22.34 11.77
CA ILE A 436 -7.79 21.76 10.69
C ILE A 436 -6.99 22.85 9.96
N GLY A 437 -7.62 23.98 9.68
CA GLY A 437 -7.14 24.96 8.73
C GLY A 437 -7.80 26.32 8.90
N LYS A 438 -7.77 27.10 7.82
CA LYS A 438 -8.42 28.41 7.70
C LYS A 438 -8.62 28.80 6.25
N ASP A 439 -9.47 29.79 6.03
CA ASP A 439 -9.66 30.39 4.71
C ASP A 439 -8.40 31.05 4.20
N ILE A 440 -8.12 30.87 2.90
CA ILE A 440 -6.99 31.52 2.23
C ILE A 440 -7.15 33.05 2.21
N GLY A 441 -8.38 33.53 2.11
CA GLY A 441 -8.68 34.95 1.97
C GLY A 441 -8.33 35.48 0.58
N VAL A 442 -7.09 35.90 0.35
CA VAL A 442 -6.65 36.54 -0.90
C VAL A 442 -5.43 35.84 -1.47
N LEU A 443 -5.45 35.53 -2.77
CA LEU A 443 -4.27 35.12 -3.52
C LEU A 443 -3.59 36.34 -4.11
N ASN A 444 -2.29 36.50 -3.89
CA ASN A 444 -1.50 37.63 -4.35
C ASN A 444 -0.40 37.17 -5.30
N PHE A 445 -0.18 37.91 -6.38
CA PHE A 445 0.87 37.64 -7.37
C PHE A 445 1.89 38.78 -7.40
N HIS A 446 3.16 38.43 -7.18
CA HIS A 446 4.29 39.34 -6.96
C HIS A 446 5.39 39.15 -8.01
N ARG A 447 6.25 40.15 -8.21
CA ARG A 447 7.37 40.10 -9.19
C ARG A 447 8.61 39.33 -8.70
N GLY A 448 8.73 39.06 -7.40
CA GLY A 448 9.90 38.35 -6.87
C GLY A 448 9.66 37.81 -5.45
N ASN A 449 9.16 38.65 -4.54
CA ASN A 449 8.75 38.22 -3.22
C ASN A 449 7.50 38.97 -2.72
N PHE A 450 6.92 38.51 -1.60
CA PHE A 450 5.71 39.10 -1.03
C PHE A 450 5.91 40.50 -0.43
N ARG A 451 7.15 41.01 -0.37
CA ARG A 451 7.44 42.41 0.03
C ARG A 451 7.12 43.40 -1.08
N THR A 452 7.16 42.96 -2.33
CA THR A 452 6.77 43.79 -3.47
C THR A 452 5.24 43.89 -3.55
N ARG A 453 4.70 45.06 -3.93
CA ARG A 453 3.25 45.21 -4.11
C ARG A 453 2.73 44.21 -5.17
N PRO A 454 1.65 43.46 -4.91
CA PRO A 454 1.11 42.53 -5.88
C PRO A 454 0.63 43.26 -7.13
N PHE A 455 0.84 42.65 -8.29
CA PHE A 455 0.37 43.17 -9.58
C PHE A 455 -1.01 42.60 -9.96
N MET A 456 -1.43 41.54 -9.28
CA MET A 456 -2.69 40.84 -9.49
C MET A 456 -3.09 40.15 -8.18
N SER A 457 -4.36 40.26 -7.79
CA SER A 457 -4.89 39.64 -6.57
C SER A 457 -6.29 39.06 -6.80
N PHE A 458 -6.54 37.83 -6.36
CA PHE A 458 -7.86 37.21 -6.39
C PHE A 458 -8.44 37.17 -4.98
N ASP A 459 -9.59 37.81 -4.79
CA ASP A 459 -10.35 37.73 -3.54
C ASP A 459 -11.17 36.45 -3.51
N LEU A 460 -10.80 35.51 -2.64
CA LEU A 460 -11.45 34.21 -2.51
C LEU A 460 -12.50 34.16 -1.39
N LYS A 461 -12.74 35.29 -0.71
CA LYS A 461 -13.79 35.40 0.33
C LYS A 461 -15.19 35.44 -0.26
N VAL A 462 -15.30 35.66 -1.57
CA VAL A 462 -16.56 35.69 -2.31
C VAL A 462 -16.92 34.31 -2.83
N ASP A 463 -18.19 33.91 -2.75
CA ASP A 463 -18.70 32.62 -3.25
C ASP A 463 -18.71 32.53 -4.79
N TRP A 464 -17.53 32.33 -5.38
CA TRP A 464 -17.39 32.19 -6.84
C TRP A 464 -17.90 30.85 -7.36
N ALA A 465 -17.86 29.81 -6.52
CA ALA A 465 -18.27 28.46 -6.88
C ALA A 465 -19.79 28.24 -6.75
N GLU A 466 -20.53 29.14 -6.09
CA GLU A 466 -21.95 29.02 -5.73
C GLU A 466 -22.19 27.80 -4.82
N GLN A 467 -21.40 27.73 -3.75
CA GLN A 467 -21.39 26.60 -2.81
C GLN A 467 -21.73 27.01 -1.36
N ALA A 468 -22.02 28.27 -1.05
CA ALA A 468 -22.36 28.75 0.31
C ALA A 468 -21.30 28.51 1.41
N VAL A 469 -20.22 27.79 1.11
CA VAL A 469 -19.05 27.52 1.96
C VAL A 469 -17.78 28.07 1.28
N SER A 470 -16.66 28.05 2.01
CA SER A 470 -15.40 28.57 1.50
C SER A 470 -14.94 27.89 0.21
N ASN A 471 -14.43 28.67 -0.74
CA ASN A 471 -13.89 28.12 -1.98
C ASN A 471 -12.56 27.39 -1.76
N ASN A 472 -11.76 27.81 -0.77
CA ASN A 472 -10.42 27.28 -0.57
C ASN A 472 -9.97 27.42 0.88
N ILE A 473 -9.43 26.33 1.43
CA ILE A 473 -8.94 26.27 2.80
C ILE A 473 -7.47 25.86 2.76
N THR A 474 -6.61 26.62 3.44
CA THR A 474 -5.28 26.12 3.82
C THR A 474 -5.42 25.26 5.06
N GLN A 475 -4.79 24.10 5.08
CA GLN A 475 -5.04 23.07 6.09
C GLN A 475 -3.73 22.43 6.58
N PHE A 476 -3.76 21.89 7.79
CA PHE A 476 -2.72 21.04 8.35
C PHE A 476 -3.12 19.57 8.15
N GLN A 477 -2.47 18.89 7.20
CA GLN A 477 -2.90 17.56 6.74
C GLN A 477 -3.03 16.54 7.87
N PRO A 478 -2.12 16.50 8.86
CA PRO A 478 -2.29 15.60 10.00
C PRO A 478 -3.61 15.82 10.77
N ASN A 479 -4.04 17.07 10.95
CA ASN A 479 -5.32 17.37 11.59
C ASN A 479 -6.50 16.94 10.71
N TYR A 480 -6.38 17.11 9.38
CA TYR A 480 -7.39 16.67 8.42
C TYR A 480 -7.60 15.15 8.50
N GLU A 481 -6.51 14.37 8.51
CA GLU A 481 -6.56 12.91 8.63
C GLU A 481 -7.06 12.46 10.01
N ARG A 482 -6.57 13.06 11.11
CA ARG A 482 -6.98 12.71 12.49
C ARG A 482 -8.48 12.94 12.73
N GLU A 483 -9.06 14.02 12.22
CA GLU A 483 -10.49 14.30 12.39
C GLU A 483 -11.35 13.25 11.66
N ILE A 484 -10.96 12.83 10.45
CA ILE A 484 -11.69 11.76 9.73
C ILE A 484 -11.49 10.40 10.43
N ARG A 485 -10.25 10.05 10.81
CA ARG A 485 -9.96 8.80 11.54
C ARG A 485 -10.77 8.72 12.84
N LYS A 486 -10.86 9.82 13.59
CA LYS A 486 -11.69 9.89 14.81
C LYS A 486 -13.16 9.59 14.51
N GLN A 487 -13.73 10.18 13.47
CA GLN A 487 -15.12 9.90 13.08
C GLN A 487 -15.34 8.45 12.64
N LEU A 488 -14.39 7.89 11.88
CA LEU A 488 -14.47 6.52 11.41
C LEU A 488 -14.32 5.50 12.54
N SER A 489 -13.43 5.73 13.51
CA SER A 489 -13.25 4.85 14.68
C SER A 489 -14.50 4.74 15.56
N GLN A 490 -15.39 5.73 15.48
CA GLN A 490 -16.66 5.76 16.21
C GLN A 490 -17.83 5.21 15.38
N ASN A 491 -17.60 4.89 14.10
CA ASN A 491 -18.64 4.45 13.19
C ASN A 491 -18.68 2.92 13.13
N PRO A 492 -19.79 2.27 13.52
CA PRO A 492 -19.88 0.81 13.55
C PRO A 492 -19.82 0.16 12.15
N ASN A 493 -19.94 0.94 11.08
CA ASN A 493 -19.86 0.45 9.70
C ASN A 493 -18.44 0.51 9.10
N CYS A 494 -17.44 0.97 9.85
CA CYS A 494 -16.07 1.10 9.39
C CYS A 494 -15.10 0.47 10.38
N ASP A 495 -14.23 -0.41 9.89
CA ASP A 495 -13.14 -1.00 10.65
C ASP A 495 -11.81 -0.37 10.20
N PHE A 496 -11.26 0.49 11.05
CA PHE A 496 -9.98 1.16 10.77
C PHE A 496 -8.85 0.40 11.45
N ARG A 497 -7.85 -0.07 10.67
CA ARG A 497 -6.69 -0.80 11.20
C ARG A 497 -5.38 -0.18 10.73
N GLY A 498 -4.67 0.44 11.68
CA GLY A 498 -3.27 0.86 11.51
C GLY A 498 -2.31 -0.31 11.74
N GLY A 499 -1.06 -0.17 11.28
CA GLY A 499 -0.06 -1.24 11.36
C GLY A 499 -0.36 -2.45 10.47
N CYS A 500 -1.21 -2.32 9.45
CA CYS A 500 -1.58 -3.40 8.53
C CYS A 500 -1.03 -3.11 7.13
N GLU A 501 -0.02 -3.87 6.70
CA GLU A 501 0.60 -3.75 5.39
C GLU A 501 0.06 -4.82 4.44
N VAL A 502 -0.58 -4.41 3.35
CA VAL A 502 -1.01 -5.34 2.29
C VAL A 502 0.21 -5.81 1.50
N ILE A 503 0.34 -7.12 1.35
CA ILE A 503 1.49 -7.75 0.68
C ILE A 503 1.08 -8.65 -0.49
N GLY A 504 -0.14 -9.19 -0.47
CA GLY A 504 -0.63 -10.12 -1.48
C GLY A 504 -2.08 -9.88 -1.88
N ARG A 505 -2.43 -10.31 -3.09
CA ARG A 505 -3.78 -10.23 -3.64
C ARG A 505 -4.00 -11.38 -4.62
N GLU A 506 -5.07 -12.13 -4.41
CA GLU A 506 -5.62 -13.09 -5.36
C GLU A 506 -7.05 -12.67 -5.73
N GLU A 507 -7.30 -12.36 -7.00
CA GLU A 507 -8.63 -11.92 -7.45
C GLU A 507 -9.34 -13.03 -8.23
N GLY A 508 -10.44 -13.52 -7.66
CA GLY A 508 -11.35 -14.48 -8.29
C GLY A 508 -12.51 -13.82 -9.04
N PRO A 509 -13.49 -14.61 -9.54
CA PRO A 509 -14.62 -14.10 -10.32
C PRO A 509 -15.58 -13.22 -9.53
N HIS A 510 -15.83 -13.55 -8.25
CA HIS A 510 -16.83 -12.88 -7.40
C HIS A 510 -16.22 -12.13 -6.22
N GLU A 511 -14.98 -12.40 -5.85
CA GLU A 511 -14.31 -11.85 -4.68
C GLU A 511 -12.80 -11.77 -4.87
N THR A 512 -12.16 -10.97 -4.05
CA THR A 512 -10.70 -10.81 -3.96
C THR A 512 -10.26 -11.22 -2.56
N VAL A 513 -9.27 -12.10 -2.47
CA VAL A 513 -8.60 -12.40 -1.20
C VAL A 513 -7.34 -11.54 -1.13
N VAL A 514 -7.17 -10.84 -0.01
CA VAL A 514 -6.04 -9.97 0.24
C VAL A 514 -5.26 -10.49 1.43
N GLU A 515 -3.95 -10.61 1.24
CA GLU A 515 -3.01 -10.97 2.28
C GLU A 515 -2.37 -9.71 2.84
N TYR A 516 -2.39 -9.59 4.16
CA TYR A 516 -1.79 -8.46 4.85
C TYR A 516 -1.02 -8.93 6.09
N LYS A 517 -0.02 -8.14 6.44
CA LYS A 517 0.87 -8.33 7.58
C LYS A 517 0.55 -7.28 8.64
N THR A 518 0.35 -7.69 9.89
CA THR A 518 0.19 -6.78 11.03
C THR A 518 1.55 -6.33 11.58
N GLY A 519 1.56 -5.28 12.40
CA GLY A 519 2.79 -4.67 12.92
C GLY A 519 3.64 -5.57 13.83
N ASP A 520 3.05 -6.63 14.37
CA ASP A 520 3.71 -7.71 15.11
C ASP A 520 4.30 -8.81 14.19
N GLY A 521 4.07 -8.70 12.89
CA GLY A 521 4.58 -9.61 11.88
C GLY A 521 3.62 -10.73 11.46
N ALA A 522 2.46 -10.87 12.10
CA ALA A 522 1.50 -11.92 11.78
C ALA A 522 0.86 -11.72 10.39
N LEU A 523 0.61 -12.82 9.70
CA LEU A 523 -0.02 -12.83 8.38
C LEU A 523 -1.50 -13.20 8.50
N HIS A 524 -2.32 -12.42 7.81
CA HIS A 524 -3.77 -12.53 7.83
C HIS A 524 -4.33 -12.48 6.41
N LEU A 525 -5.47 -13.15 6.22
CA LEU A 525 -6.22 -13.13 4.98
C LEU A 525 -7.58 -12.47 5.22
N ILE A 526 -7.93 -11.53 4.34
CA ILE A 526 -9.25 -10.91 4.31
C ILE A 526 -9.87 -11.05 2.92
N ARG A 527 -11.12 -11.52 2.89
CA ARG A 527 -11.93 -11.59 1.67
C ARG A 527 -12.66 -10.28 1.46
N THR A 528 -12.66 -9.78 0.23
CA THR A 528 -13.37 -8.56 -0.15
C THR A 528 -14.09 -8.64 -1.49
N SER A 529 -15.26 -8.01 -1.61
CA SER A 529 -15.93 -7.84 -2.91
C SER A 529 -15.19 -6.84 -3.80
N TRP A 530 -14.55 -5.84 -3.20
CA TRP A 530 -13.91 -4.71 -3.87
C TRP A 530 -12.62 -4.31 -3.17
N LEU A 531 -11.56 -4.07 -3.95
CA LEU A 531 -10.28 -3.59 -3.45
C LEU A 531 -9.99 -2.19 -4.01
N VAL A 532 -9.67 -1.23 -3.14
CA VAL A 532 -9.34 0.13 -3.56
C VAL A 532 -7.96 0.53 -3.08
N GLY A 533 -7.05 0.79 -4.01
CA GLY A 533 -5.74 1.39 -3.75
C GLY A 533 -5.83 2.90 -3.59
N ALA A 534 -5.60 3.37 -2.37
CA ALA A 534 -5.46 4.77 -1.98
C ALA A 534 -4.10 5.01 -1.26
N ASP A 535 -3.14 4.12 -1.49
CA ASP A 535 -1.83 3.95 -0.84
C ASP A 535 -0.72 4.83 -1.47
N GLY A 536 -1.12 5.81 -2.29
CA GLY A 536 -0.27 6.87 -2.80
C GLY A 536 0.66 6.48 -3.94
N LYS A 537 1.59 7.38 -4.28
CA LYS A 537 2.44 7.28 -5.48
C LYS A 537 3.28 5.99 -5.55
N ARG A 538 3.64 5.40 -4.42
CA ARG A 538 4.48 4.18 -4.33
C ARG A 538 3.70 2.97 -3.80
N GLY A 539 2.37 3.07 -3.78
CA GLY A 539 1.48 2.05 -3.23
C GLY A 539 1.59 0.69 -3.91
N VAL A 540 1.47 -0.37 -3.11
CA VAL A 540 1.49 -1.78 -3.52
C VAL A 540 0.38 -2.10 -4.51
N VAL A 541 -0.82 -1.50 -4.35
CA VAL A 541 -1.98 -1.87 -5.16
C VAL A 541 -1.75 -1.56 -6.64
N ARG A 542 -1.22 -0.38 -6.97
CA ARG A 542 -0.84 -0.12 -8.36
C ARG A 542 0.42 -0.90 -8.73
N LYS A 543 1.49 -0.74 -7.95
CA LYS A 543 2.85 -1.14 -8.32
C LYS A 543 3.03 -2.64 -8.49
N VAL A 544 2.38 -3.42 -7.63
CA VAL A 544 2.54 -4.88 -7.59
C VAL A 544 1.35 -5.57 -8.24
N PHE A 545 0.12 -5.10 -7.97
CA PHE A 545 -1.07 -5.83 -8.38
C PHE A 545 -1.67 -5.44 -9.74
N LEU A 546 -1.45 -4.19 -10.20
CA LEU A 546 -2.10 -3.68 -11.40
C LEU A 546 -1.14 -3.34 -12.55
N GLU A 547 0.14 -3.06 -12.27
CA GLU A 547 1.14 -2.84 -13.34
C GLU A 547 1.36 -4.10 -14.20
N SER A 548 1.31 -5.29 -13.61
CA SER A 548 1.32 -6.58 -14.32
C SER A 548 0.05 -6.82 -15.17
N GLU A 549 -1.08 -6.24 -14.77
CA GLU A 549 -2.36 -6.24 -15.50
C GLU A 549 -2.43 -5.13 -16.57
N GLY A 550 -1.30 -4.44 -16.83
CA GLY A 550 -1.19 -3.39 -17.84
C GLY A 550 -1.67 -2.01 -17.40
N ILE A 551 -2.01 -1.80 -16.12
CA ILE A 551 -2.35 -0.48 -15.58
C ILE A 551 -1.09 0.24 -15.10
N ARG A 552 -0.74 1.34 -15.77
CA ARG A 552 0.47 2.12 -15.46
C ARG A 552 0.20 3.62 -15.53
N GLN A 553 0.97 4.39 -14.79
CA GLN A 553 0.95 5.86 -14.88
C GLN A 553 1.69 6.33 -16.14
N GLU A 554 0.98 7.07 -16.98
CA GLU A 554 1.46 7.66 -18.22
C GLU A 554 1.42 9.19 -18.10
N ASP A 555 2.13 9.86 -19.00
CA ASP A 555 2.04 11.32 -19.10
C ASP A 555 0.64 11.69 -19.62
N GLY A 556 0.01 12.69 -19.00
CA GLY A 556 -1.26 13.20 -19.48
C GLY A 556 -1.10 14.12 -20.71
N GLU A 557 -2.20 14.73 -21.14
CA GLU A 557 -2.20 15.75 -22.21
C GLU A 557 -1.23 16.93 -21.95
N TYR A 558 -0.90 17.14 -20.67
CA TYR A 558 0.09 18.09 -20.22
C TYR A 558 1.23 17.34 -19.52
N SER A 559 2.40 17.29 -20.15
CA SER A 559 3.61 16.82 -19.50
C SER A 559 4.26 17.95 -18.71
N TYR A 560 4.66 17.64 -17.48
CA TYR A 560 5.42 18.51 -16.61
C TYR A 560 6.36 17.64 -15.78
N MET A 561 7.61 18.08 -15.64
CA MET A 561 8.55 17.55 -14.68
C MET A 561 9.37 18.72 -14.14
N GLY A 562 9.47 18.84 -12.82
CA GLY A 562 10.23 19.92 -12.19
C GLY A 562 10.47 19.66 -10.73
N THR A 563 11.63 20.09 -10.24
CA THR A 563 12.02 19.96 -8.84
C THR A 563 11.79 21.27 -8.10
N TRP A 564 11.16 21.19 -6.93
CA TRP A 564 10.91 22.31 -6.03
C TRP A 564 11.38 21.96 -4.64
N VAL A 565 12.03 22.88 -3.96
CA VAL A 565 12.26 22.75 -2.51
C VAL A 565 11.01 23.22 -1.81
N ALA A 566 10.47 22.40 -0.91
CA ALA A 566 9.36 22.78 -0.05
C ALA A 566 9.82 22.82 1.41
N ALA A 567 9.71 24.01 2.00
CA ALA A 567 10.04 24.31 3.38
C ALA A 567 8.78 24.58 4.20
N ASN A 568 8.64 23.86 5.32
CA ASN A 568 7.64 24.12 6.36
C ASN A 568 8.33 24.82 7.52
N LEU A 569 7.81 25.98 7.92
CA LEU A 569 8.32 26.79 9.00
C LEU A 569 7.30 26.83 10.15
N HIS A 570 7.81 26.92 11.38
CA HIS A 570 7.07 27.35 12.54
C HIS A 570 7.59 28.72 12.97
N VAL A 571 6.73 29.73 12.88
CA VAL A 571 7.06 31.14 13.15
C VAL A 571 6.47 31.55 14.49
N THR A 572 7.32 31.98 15.42
CA THR A 572 6.93 32.57 16.69
C THR A 572 7.09 34.08 16.65
N THR A 573 6.17 34.82 17.26
CA THR A 573 6.24 36.29 17.28
C THR A 573 7.24 36.78 18.34
N PRO A 574 8.23 37.63 18.00
CA PRO A 574 9.10 38.24 18.99
C PRO A 574 8.33 39.22 19.87
N THR A 575 8.73 39.32 21.14
CA THR A 575 8.15 40.23 22.14
C THR A 575 9.23 41.10 22.77
N PRO A 576 8.87 42.22 23.44
CA PRO A 576 9.83 43.02 24.21
C PRO A 576 10.59 42.23 25.29
N GLU A 577 9.99 41.17 25.84
CA GLU A 577 10.61 40.33 26.85
C GLU A 577 11.60 39.34 26.25
N SER A 578 11.25 38.72 25.12
CA SER A 578 12.11 37.73 24.44
C SER A 578 13.24 38.38 23.64
N HIS A 579 12.98 39.54 23.03
CA HIS A 579 13.90 40.25 22.14
C HIS A 579 13.93 41.75 22.50
N PRO A 580 14.44 42.14 23.68
CA PRO A 580 14.36 43.52 24.18
C PRO A 580 15.06 44.54 23.27
N ASP A 581 16.08 44.11 22.54
CA ASP A 581 16.87 44.97 21.64
C ASP A 581 16.28 45.11 20.23
N PHE A 582 15.14 44.48 19.93
CA PHE A 582 14.55 44.57 18.59
C PHE A 582 14.12 46.03 18.29
N PRO A 583 14.60 46.66 17.20
CA PRO A 583 14.51 48.12 17.02
C PRO A 583 13.09 48.70 17.01
N LEU A 584 12.08 47.90 16.62
CA LEU A 584 10.70 48.37 16.48
C LEU A 584 10.00 48.64 17.82
N TRP A 585 10.47 48.05 18.92
CA TRP A 585 9.91 48.31 20.26
C TRP A 585 10.11 49.76 20.69
N ARG A 586 11.29 50.33 20.39
CA ARG A 586 11.61 51.73 20.69
C ARG A 586 10.79 52.72 19.85
N LEU A 587 10.21 52.26 18.74
CA LEU A 587 9.31 53.01 17.89
C LEU A 587 7.83 52.83 18.27
N GLY A 588 7.53 52.08 19.34
CA GLY A 588 6.17 51.88 19.85
C GLY A 588 5.34 50.84 19.08
N TYR A 589 5.97 50.02 18.23
CA TYR A 589 5.27 48.91 17.58
C TYR A 589 4.92 47.82 18.59
N LYS A 590 3.75 47.22 18.43
CA LYS A 590 3.32 46.03 19.18
C LYS A 590 3.73 44.75 18.47
N ALA A 591 3.83 43.64 19.21
CA ALA A 591 4.21 42.33 18.68
C ALA A 591 3.32 41.90 17.51
N GLU A 592 2.01 42.13 17.58
CA GLU A 592 1.06 41.78 16.52
C GLU A 592 1.26 42.63 15.25
N GLN A 593 1.67 43.89 15.41
CA GLN A 593 2.01 44.77 14.29
C GLN A 593 3.28 44.28 13.61
N VAL A 594 4.32 43.93 14.37
CA VAL A 594 5.53 43.31 13.83
C VAL A 594 5.19 42.03 13.08
N GLN A 595 4.38 41.15 13.67
CA GLN A 595 3.97 39.91 13.05
C GLN A 595 3.22 40.12 11.73
N SER A 596 2.26 41.04 11.69
CA SER A 596 1.48 41.32 10.47
C SER A 596 2.32 41.98 9.36
N ILE A 597 3.29 42.82 9.74
CA ILE A 597 4.22 43.46 8.80
C ILE A 597 5.16 42.41 8.19
N PHE A 598 5.78 41.56 9.01
CA PHE A 598 6.75 40.57 8.50
C PHE A 598 6.08 39.35 7.85
N TRP A 599 4.86 38.99 8.25
CA TRP A 599 4.19 37.79 7.78
C TRP A 599 2.78 38.13 7.28
N PRO A 600 2.66 38.68 6.06
CA PRO A 600 1.39 39.17 5.54
C PRO A 600 0.33 38.08 5.44
N SER A 601 -0.95 38.49 5.41
CA SER A 601 -2.07 37.59 5.21
C SER A 601 -2.28 37.24 3.74
N GLY A 602 -3.02 36.16 3.49
CA GLY A 602 -3.22 35.62 2.16
C GLY A 602 -2.15 34.59 1.78
N PHE A 603 -2.12 34.27 0.49
CA PHE A 603 -1.17 33.32 -0.09
C PHE A 603 -0.50 33.96 -1.30
N HIS A 604 0.82 33.81 -1.41
CA HIS A 604 1.67 34.66 -2.25
C HIS A 604 2.38 33.83 -3.31
N PHE A 605 2.05 34.07 -4.57
CA PHE A 605 2.74 33.54 -5.73
C PHE A 605 3.73 34.57 -6.25
N CYS A 606 4.99 34.16 -6.41
CA CYS A 606 6.08 35.05 -6.69
C CYS A 606 6.76 34.64 -7.99
N ASN A 607 6.56 35.48 -9.00
CA ASN A 607 6.99 35.26 -10.37
C ASN A 607 8.39 35.86 -10.57
N ASP A 608 9.37 35.25 -9.91
CA ASP A 608 10.78 35.51 -10.13
C ASP A 608 11.23 34.82 -11.43
N SER A 609 12.05 35.50 -12.24
CA SER A 609 12.47 34.96 -13.55
C SER A 609 13.44 33.78 -13.43
N ARG A 610 14.19 33.67 -12.32
CA ARG A 610 15.16 32.61 -12.07
C ARG A 610 14.64 31.56 -11.12
N ARG A 611 14.05 31.93 -9.97
CA ARG A 611 13.52 30.97 -8.99
C ARG A 611 12.11 31.37 -8.52
N PRO A 612 11.06 31.13 -9.33
CA PRO A 612 9.68 31.25 -8.92
C PRO A 612 9.44 30.61 -7.55
N ALA A 613 8.63 31.28 -6.74
CA ALA A 613 8.35 30.85 -5.38
C ALA A 613 6.87 31.01 -5.02
N VAL A 614 6.42 30.23 -4.04
CA VAL A 614 5.08 30.28 -3.49
C VAL A 614 5.17 30.25 -1.97
N SER A 615 4.44 31.12 -1.30
CA SER A 615 4.58 31.26 0.14
C SER A 615 3.30 31.71 0.84
N GLY A 616 3.01 31.16 2.01
CA GLY A 616 1.85 31.57 2.79
C GLY A 616 1.60 30.74 4.04
N ARG A 617 0.67 31.21 4.85
CA ARG A 617 0.27 30.54 6.09
C ARG A 617 -0.57 29.30 5.78
N PHE A 618 -0.44 28.27 6.62
CA PHE A 618 -1.32 27.12 6.57
C PHE A 618 -1.67 26.63 7.98
N GLY A 619 -2.56 25.64 8.07
CA GLY A 619 -3.06 25.13 9.35
C GLY A 619 -4.01 26.08 10.09
N PRO A 620 -4.34 25.74 11.35
CA PRO A 620 -5.30 26.49 12.16
C PRO A 620 -4.88 27.95 12.38
N HIS A 621 -5.84 28.78 12.79
CA HIS A 621 -5.56 30.14 13.23
C HIS A 621 -4.48 30.14 14.33
N ASP A 622 -3.56 31.10 14.23
CA ASP A 622 -2.48 31.37 15.20
C ASP A 622 -1.50 30.21 15.48
N SER A 623 -1.52 29.15 14.67
CA SER A 623 -0.61 28.00 14.77
C SER A 623 0.85 28.29 14.42
N GLY A 624 1.17 29.47 13.89
CA GLY A 624 2.53 29.84 13.48
C GLY A 624 3.05 29.13 12.22
N PHE A 625 2.30 28.22 11.60
CA PHE A 625 2.78 27.47 10.43
C PHE A 625 2.82 28.30 9.15
N TRP A 626 3.93 28.17 8.42
CA TRP A 626 4.19 28.87 7.16
C TRP A 626 4.87 27.96 6.14
N ARG A 627 4.41 27.98 4.89
CA ARG A 627 4.98 27.23 3.78
C ARG A 627 5.76 28.17 2.87
N HIS A 628 6.92 27.71 2.43
CA HIS A 628 7.67 28.34 1.36
C HIS A 628 8.16 27.28 0.37
N GLU A 629 7.80 27.44 -0.90
CA GLU A 629 8.22 26.55 -1.98
C GLU A 629 8.91 27.36 -3.06
N TYR A 630 10.05 26.91 -3.59
CA TYR A 630 10.74 27.57 -4.70
C TYR A 630 11.29 26.54 -5.70
N SER A 631 11.36 26.94 -6.97
CA SER A 631 11.86 26.06 -8.02
C SER A 631 13.37 25.86 -7.92
N VAL A 632 13.81 24.68 -8.31
CA VAL A 632 15.22 24.30 -8.43
C VAL A 632 15.56 24.29 -9.92
N GLU A 633 16.57 25.06 -10.32
CA GLU A 633 17.05 25.09 -11.69
C GLU A 633 18.08 23.97 -11.95
N PRO A 634 18.25 23.50 -13.19
CA PRO A 634 19.18 22.40 -13.50
C PRO A 634 20.62 22.66 -13.06
N GLU A 635 21.05 23.92 -13.10
CA GLU A 635 22.36 24.40 -12.63
C GLU A 635 22.48 24.61 -11.11
N ASP A 636 21.39 24.47 -10.34
CA ASP A 636 21.44 24.60 -8.89
C ASP A 636 21.97 23.30 -8.24
N THR A 637 23.06 23.41 -7.47
CA THR A 637 23.61 22.31 -6.66
C THR A 637 23.00 22.31 -5.26
N LEU A 638 22.21 21.29 -4.94
CA LEU A 638 21.56 21.12 -3.64
C LEU A 638 22.36 20.22 -2.69
N GLU A 639 23.64 20.52 -2.47
CA GLU A 639 24.49 19.79 -1.51
C GLU A 639 24.00 19.99 -0.07
N ASP A 640 23.68 21.23 0.29
CA ASP A 640 23.00 21.61 1.54
C ASP A 640 21.72 22.40 1.22
N VAL A 641 20.59 21.71 1.33
CA VAL A 641 19.25 22.25 1.02
C VAL A 641 18.83 23.33 2.03
N GLU A 642 19.22 23.21 3.30
CA GLU A 642 18.85 24.19 4.32
C GLU A 642 19.63 25.48 4.16
N GLN A 643 20.92 25.38 3.85
CA GLN A 643 21.75 26.56 3.55
C GLN A 643 21.24 27.29 2.29
N ASP A 644 20.93 26.58 1.21
CA ASP A 644 20.36 27.17 -0.01
C ASP A 644 18.99 27.83 0.28
N PHE A 645 18.14 27.18 1.08
CA PHE A 645 16.87 27.77 1.51
C PHE A 645 17.08 29.10 2.25
N TRP A 646 17.97 29.15 3.25
CA TRP A 646 18.20 30.38 3.99
C TRP A 646 18.81 31.48 3.12
N ALA A 647 19.73 31.15 2.21
CA ALA A 647 20.25 32.09 1.23
C ALA A 647 19.14 32.70 0.35
N HIS A 648 18.17 31.88 -0.06
CA HIS A 648 17.00 32.31 -0.83
C HIS A 648 15.99 33.12 0.01
N PHE A 649 15.72 32.69 1.24
CA PHE A 649 14.59 33.18 2.04
C PHE A 649 14.95 34.40 2.91
N ARG A 650 16.22 34.60 3.28
CA ARG A 650 16.66 35.73 4.11
C ARG A 650 16.21 37.12 3.62
N PRO A 651 16.24 37.45 2.31
CA PRO A 651 15.72 38.72 1.79
C PRO A 651 14.23 38.94 2.05
N TRP A 652 13.47 37.87 2.28
CA TRP A 652 12.04 37.93 2.58
C TRP A 652 11.79 38.34 4.04
N LEU A 653 12.76 38.14 4.93
CA LEU A 653 12.71 38.51 6.34
C LEU A 653 13.29 39.90 6.64
N SER A 654 13.72 40.62 5.61
CA SER A 654 14.39 41.92 5.74
C SER A 654 13.53 43.04 5.17
N ILE A 655 13.39 44.14 5.92
CA ILE A 655 12.66 45.35 5.50
C ILE A 655 13.57 46.58 5.68
N PRO A 656 13.68 47.48 4.69
CA PRO A 656 14.42 48.73 4.86
C PRO A 656 13.87 49.56 6.02
N GLY A 657 14.74 50.08 6.89
CA GLY A 657 14.34 50.84 8.07
C GLY A 657 13.50 52.09 7.76
N SER A 658 13.68 52.67 6.57
CA SER A 658 12.88 53.80 6.06
C SER A 658 11.39 53.46 5.90
N PHE A 659 11.01 52.18 5.86
CA PHE A 659 9.60 51.77 5.89
C PHE A 659 8.93 52.09 7.23
N PHE A 660 9.70 52.06 8.33
CA PHE A 660 9.19 52.25 9.69
C PHE A 660 9.41 53.68 10.20
N SER A 661 10.57 54.28 9.89
CA SER A 661 10.90 55.62 10.33
C SER A 661 12.03 56.22 9.50
N GLU A 662 11.98 57.53 9.23
CA GLU A 662 13.09 58.25 8.61
C GLU A 662 14.38 58.16 9.45
N LYS A 663 14.25 57.98 10.79
CA LYS A 663 15.40 57.79 11.70
C LYS A 663 16.18 56.50 11.44
N LEU A 664 15.58 55.51 10.78
CA LEU A 664 16.20 54.23 10.44
C LEU A 664 16.60 54.15 8.96
N LYS A 665 16.67 55.29 8.27
CA LYS A 665 17.12 55.35 6.88
C LYS A 665 18.55 54.85 6.76
N GLY A 666 18.79 53.90 5.85
CA GLY A 666 20.08 53.24 5.66
C GLY A 666 20.28 51.98 6.50
N ALA A 667 19.44 51.70 7.50
CA ALA A 667 19.42 50.43 8.22
C ALA A 667 18.48 49.41 7.55
N THR A 668 18.73 48.11 7.78
CA THR A 668 17.82 47.02 7.42
C THR A 668 17.33 46.37 8.70
N ILE A 669 16.02 46.21 8.85
CA ILE A 669 15.41 45.53 9.98
C ILE A 669 15.08 44.11 9.55
N GLU A 670 15.79 43.14 10.13
CA GLU A 670 15.63 41.72 9.87
C GLU A 670 14.79 41.09 10.99
N TYR A 671 13.83 40.23 10.63
CA TYR A 671 13.07 39.46 11.61
C TYR A 671 14.01 38.50 12.36
N PRO A 672 13.90 38.35 13.69
CA PRO A 672 14.78 37.48 14.45
C PRO A 672 14.80 36.04 13.90
N HIS A 673 15.99 35.51 13.65
CA HIS A 673 16.15 34.21 12.98
C HIS A 673 15.71 33.04 13.85
N ASP A 674 15.97 33.11 15.16
CA ASP A 674 15.55 32.14 16.17
C ASP A 674 14.02 32.09 16.36
N CYS A 675 13.29 33.12 15.92
CA CYS A 675 11.83 33.10 15.84
C CYS A 675 11.29 32.30 14.64
N VAL A 676 12.14 31.78 13.76
CA VAL A 676 11.75 31.02 12.56
C VAL A 676 12.40 29.65 12.58
N ARG A 677 11.63 28.63 12.98
CA ARG A 677 12.11 27.25 13.03
C ARG A 677 11.78 26.50 11.75
N LEU A 678 12.77 25.90 11.12
CA LEU A 678 12.56 24.91 10.04
C LEU A 678 12.01 23.62 10.63
N ILE A 679 10.83 23.21 10.20
CA ILE A 679 10.24 21.91 10.51
C ILE A 679 10.69 20.87 9.48
N ARG A 680 10.75 21.30 8.22
CA ARG A 680 11.14 20.47 7.07
C ARG A 680 11.68 21.38 5.98
N CYS A 681 12.71 20.93 5.26
CA CYS A 681 13.18 21.54 4.02
C CYS A 681 13.71 20.44 3.10
N ARG A 682 13.00 20.11 2.01
CA ARG A 682 13.44 19.02 1.10
C ARG A 682 13.06 19.29 -0.36
N PRO A 683 13.88 18.85 -1.33
CA PRO A 683 13.53 18.88 -2.74
C PRO A 683 12.50 17.79 -3.07
N PHE A 684 11.57 18.12 -3.96
CA PHE A 684 10.55 17.22 -4.48
C PHE A 684 10.45 17.36 -5.99
N THR A 685 10.58 16.24 -6.70
CA THR A 685 10.30 16.17 -8.14
C THR A 685 8.82 15.91 -8.37
N PHE A 686 8.14 16.93 -8.90
CA PHE A 686 6.75 16.87 -9.29
C PHE A 686 6.64 16.45 -10.75
N ALA A 687 5.61 15.66 -11.05
CA ALA A 687 5.26 15.25 -12.39
C ALA A 687 3.74 15.33 -12.60
N ALA A 688 3.32 15.52 -13.85
CA ALA A 688 1.93 15.38 -14.25
C ALA A 688 1.71 13.99 -14.86
N LYS A 689 1.16 13.06 -14.07
CA LYS A 689 0.91 11.67 -14.54
C LYS A 689 -0.47 11.18 -14.15
N ILE A 690 -1.02 10.28 -14.95
CA ILE A 690 -2.31 9.65 -14.73
C ILE A 690 -2.27 8.20 -15.25
N VAL A 691 -2.93 7.28 -14.55
CA VAL A 691 -3.05 5.88 -15.01
C VAL A 691 -3.75 5.81 -16.36
N ASN A 692 -3.36 4.88 -17.23
CA ASN A 692 -4.08 4.58 -18.47
C ASN A 692 -5.49 3.99 -18.21
N ARG A 693 -5.67 3.24 -17.13
CA ARG A 693 -6.96 2.68 -16.67
C ARG A 693 -7.11 2.84 -15.16
N TRP A 694 -8.31 3.17 -14.68
CA TRP A 694 -8.57 3.42 -13.26
C TRP A 694 -8.88 2.17 -12.43
N TYR A 695 -9.22 1.07 -13.08
CA TYR A 695 -9.55 -0.20 -12.44
C TYR A 695 -9.23 -1.39 -13.35
N CYS A 696 -8.97 -2.55 -12.76
CA CYS A 696 -9.03 -3.84 -13.42
C CYS A 696 -9.96 -4.73 -12.59
N ARG A 697 -11.03 -5.25 -13.22
CA ARG A 697 -12.00 -6.13 -12.56
C ARG A 697 -12.54 -5.50 -11.25
N LYS A 698 -12.23 -6.06 -10.08
CA LYS A 698 -12.73 -5.61 -8.75
C LYS A 698 -11.73 -4.75 -7.99
N THR A 699 -10.63 -4.37 -8.64
CA THR A 699 -9.56 -3.57 -8.02
C THR A 699 -9.40 -2.22 -8.71
N MET A 700 -9.45 -1.14 -7.91
CA MET A 700 -9.52 0.24 -8.37
C MET A 700 -8.45 1.11 -7.73
N LEU A 701 -8.13 2.25 -8.36
CA LEU A 701 -7.18 3.23 -7.84
C LEU A 701 -7.82 4.60 -7.67
N ILE A 702 -7.49 5.31 -6.60
CA ILE A 702 -7.90 6.71 -6.36
C ILE A 702 -6.72 7.56 -5.86
N GLY A 703 -6.81 8.88 -6.02
CA GLY A 703 -5.79 9.82 -5.54
C GLY A 703 -4.42 9.57 -6.15
N ASP A 704 -3.35 9.77 -5.36
CA ASP A 704 -1.95 9.67 -5.82
C ASP A 704 -1.56 8.27 -6.36
N ALA A 705 -2.33 7.23 -6.00
CA ALA A 705 -2.18 5.90 -6.57
C ALA A 705 -2.64 5.86 -8.04
N ALA A 706 -3.60 6.70 -8.45
CA ALA A 706 -4.07 6.81 -9.83
C ALA A 706 -3.36 7.95 -10.59
N HIS A 707 -3.15 9.11 -10.00
CA HIS A 707 -2.64 10.29 -10.71
C HIS A 707 -1.91 11.27 -9.79
N VAL A 708 -1.00 12.05 -10.35
CA VAL A 708 -0.23 13.07 -9.62
C VAL A 708 -0.20 14.38 -10.40
N PHE A 709 -0.19 15.49 -9.67
CA PHE A 709 -0.19 16.84 -10.23
C PHE A 709 1.13 17.58 -9.94
N PRO A 710 1.49 18.55 -10.81
CA PRO A 710 2.42 19.62 -10.46
C PRO A 710 1.96 20.39 -9.21
N PRO A 711 2.85 21.15 -8.55
CA PRO A 711 2.54 21.82 -7.29
C PRO A 711 1.56 23.01 -7.44
N PHE A 712 1.13 23.34 -8.66
CA PHE A 712 0.35 24.55 -8.93
C PHE A 712 -1.15 24.35 -8.66
N GLY A 713 -1.66 25.03 -7.63
CA GLY A 713 -3.09 25.14 -7.39
C GLY A 713 -3.70 24.06 -6.48
N GLY A 714 -2.88 23.25 -5.80
CA GLY A 714 -3.34 22.38 -4.70
C GLY A 714 -4.34 21.29 -5.13
N GLN A 715 -4.13 20.66 -6.29
CA GLN A 715 -5.08 19.70 -6.87
C GLN A 715 -5.02 18.29 -6.28
N GLY A 716 -3.89 17.84 -5.73
CA GLY A 716 -3.70 16.43 -5.32
C GLY A 716 -4.78 15.92 -4.36
N ILE A 717 -4.85 16.47 -3.15
CA ILE A 717 -5.85 16.07 -2.14
C ILE A 717 -7.28 16.29 -2.66
N ALA A 718 -7.54 17.44 -3.28
CA ALA A 718 -8.89 17.80 -3.73
C ALA A 718 -9.42 16.84 -4.82
N THR A 719 -8.58 16.46 -5.78
CA THR A 719 -8.97 15.49 -6.83
C THR A 719 -9.12 14.08 -6.27
N GLY A 720 -8.24 13.63 -5.37
CA GLY A 720 -8.40 12.34 -4.71
C GLY A 720 -9.69 12.22 -3.88
N ILE A 721 -10.13 13.29 -3.21
CA ILE A 721 -11.43 13.33 -2.52
C ILE A 721 -12.60 13.26 -3.52
N ARG A 722 -12.49 13.93 -4.68
CA ARG A 722 -13.50 13.82 -5.74
C ARG A 722 -13.57 12.39 -6.27
N ASP A 723 -12.42 11.72 -6.44
CA ASP A 723 -12.37 10.32 -6.90
C ASP A 723 -13.15 9.42 -5.98
N ALA A 724 -12.87 9.54 -4.68
CA ALA A 724 -13.58 8.84 -3.61
C ALA A 724 -15.10 9.10 -3.67
N GLN A 725 -15.53 10.35 -3.81
CA GLN A 725 -16.96 10.70 -3.87
C GLN A 725 -17.68 10.06 -5.06
N GLY A 726 -17.06 10.10 -6.24
CA GLY A 726 -17.63 9.50 -7.45
C GLY A 726 -17.67 7.96 -7.38
N LEU A 727 -16.73 7.34 -6.66
CA LEU A 727 -16.65 5.89 -6.51
C LEU A 727 -17.61 5.37 -5.43
N ALA A 728 -17.74 6.08 -4.30
CA ALA A 728 -18.45 5.63 -3.11
C ALA A 728 -19.90 5.19 -3.40
N TRP A 729 -20.68 6.03 -4.09
CA TRP A 729 -22.07 5.69 -4.36
C TRP A 729 -22.24 4.53 -5.34
N ARG A 730 -21.30 4.37 -6.27
CA ARG A 730 -21.31 3.25 -7.22
C ARG A 730 -21.03 1.93 -6.51
N LEU A 731 -20.02 1.90 -5.63
CA LEU A 731 -19.75 0.72 -4.80
C LEU A 731 -20.90 0.41 -3.87
N SER A 732 -21.49 1.43 -3.24
CA SER A 732 -22.64 1.24 -2.36
C SER A 732 -23.85 0.67 -3.11
N ILE A 733 -24.15 1.15 -4.32
CA ILE A 733 -25.22 0.57 -5.16
C ILE A 733 -24.89 -0.87 -5.55
N MET A 734 -23.69 -1.14 -6.09
CA MET A 734 -23.29 -2.48 -6.54
C MET A 734 -23.16 -3.48 -5.38
N SER A 735 -23.05 -3.00 -4.13
CA SER A 735 -23.05 -3.85 -2.94
C SER A 735 -24.45 -4.15 -2.40
N LYS A 736 -25.46 -3.36 -2.77
CA LYS A 736 -26.85 -3.49 -2.30
C LYS A 736 -27.80 -4.03 -3.36
N LEU A 737 -27.40 -3.98 -4.63
CA LEU A 737 -28.14 -4.52 -5.77
C LEU A 737 -27.39 -5.70 -6.35
N ASP A 738 -28.14 -6.73 -6.75
CA ASP A 738 -27.64 -7.79 -7.62
C ASP A 738 -27.57 -7.25 -9.05
N VAL A 739 -26.38 -6.78 -9.44
CA VAL A 739 -26.11 -6.13 -10.72
C VAL A 739 -25.38 -7.11 -11.63
N ASP A 740 -25.88 -7.29 -12.86
CA ASP A 740 -25.24 -8.16 -13.84
C ASP A 740 -23.82 -7.65 -14.18
N PRO A 741 -22.83 -8.54 -14.44
CA PRO A 741 -21.44 -8.14 -14.69
C PRO A 741 -21.24 -7.10 -15.81
N GLU A 742 -22.08 -7.14 -16.86
CA GLU A 742 -22.05 -6.16 -17.95
C GLU A 742 -22.43 -4.74 -17.46
N ILE A 743 -23.43 -4.66 -16.58
CA ILE A 743 -23.86 -3.40 -15.98
C ILE A 743 -22.81 -2.91 -14.97
N GLN A 744 -22.21 -3.82 -14.21
CA GLN A 744 -21.09 -3.51 -13.32
C GLN A 744 -19.93 -2.86 -14.10
N GLU A 745 -19.53 -3.46 -15.22
CA GLU A 745 -18.49 -2.91 -16.10
C GLU A 745 -18.88 -1.54 -16.64
N ARG A 746 -20.13 -1.36 -17.06
CA ARG A 746 -20.66 -0.06 -17.52
C ARG A 746 -20.57 1.02 -16.43
N ILE A 747 -20.98 0.70 -15.20
CA ILE A 747 -20.92 1.63 -14.06
C ILE A 747 -19.49 2.09 -13.80
N MET A 748 -18.54 1.16 -13.86
CA MET A 748 -17.12 1.42 -13.62
C MET A 748 -16.46 2.15 -14.79
N ALA A 749 -16.81 1.82 -16.03
CA ALA A 749 -16.37 2.53 -17.22
C ALA A 749 -16.84 3.99 -17.20
N GLY A 750 -18.11 4.23 -16.84
CA GLY A 750 -18.67 5.57 -16.66
C GLY A 750 -17.94 6.37 -15.58
N TRP A 751 -17.62 5.75 -14.43
CA TRP A 751 -16.80 6.39 -13.40
C TRP A 751 -15.42 6.76 -13.91
N SER A 752 -14.70 5.82 -14.52
CA SER A 752 -13.35 6.02 -15.07
C SER A 752 -13.32 7.16 -16.10
N GLN A 753 -14.32 7.25 -16.98
CA GLN A 753 -14.47 8.34 -17.95
C GLN A 753 -14.70 9.69 -17.25
N GLU A 754 -15.62 9.75 -16.28
CA GLU A 754 -15.88 10.95 -15.49
C GLU A 754 -14.61 11.42 -14.75
N ARG A 755 -13.83 10.49 -14.18
CA ARG A 755 -12.56 10.80 -13.50
C ARG A 755 -11.51 11.31 -14.45
N ARG A 756 -11.34 10.68 -15.62
CA ARG A 756 -10.44 11.16 -16.67
C ARG A 756 -10.79 12.59 -17.08
N HIS A 757 -12.06 12.86 -17.36
CA HIS A 757 -12.51 14.16 -17.79
C HIS A 757 -12.28 15.24 -16.71
N ALA A 758 -12.61 14.93 -15.45
CA ALA A 758 -12.36 15.81 -14.32
C ALA A 758 -10.86 16.07 -14.11
N TRP A 759 -10.02 15.04 -14.25
CA TRP A 759 -8.57 15.16 -14.16
C TRP A 759 -8.02 16.06 -15.26
N ASN A 760 -8.45 15.87 -16.52
CA ASN A 760 -8.04 16.73 -17.64
C ASN A 760 -8.39 18.20 -17.37
N ALA A 761 -9.58 18.48 -16.85
CA ALA A 761 -9.98 19.84 -16.48
C ALA A 761 -9.08 20.42 -15.36
N ALA A 762 -8.76 19.63 -14.34
CA ALA A 762 -7.84 20.03 -13.27
C ALA A 762 -6.39 20.22 -13.77
N ALA A 763 -5.93 19.39 -14.69
CA ALA A 763 -4.59 19.48 -15.28
C ALA A 763 -4.46 20.74 -16.15
N GLN A 764 -5.50 21.09 -16.92
CA GLN A 764 -5.54 22.35 -17.67
C GLN A 764 -5.51 23.57 -16.76
N ALA A 765 -6.27 23.55 -15.65
CA ALA A 765 -6.22 24.63 -14.66
C ALA A 765 -4.82 24.73 -14.00
N THR A 766 -4.21 23.59 -13.69
CA THR A 766 -2.86 23.50 -13.12
C THR A 766 -1.80 24.06 -14.09
N LYS A 767 -1.88 23.72 -15.38
CA LYS A 767 -1.03 24.25 -16.43
C LYS A 767 -1.14 25.77 -16.55
N LEU A 768 -2.38 26.30 -16.54
CA LEU A 768 -2.61 27.75 -16.60
C LEU A 768 -1.97 28.45 -15.39
N ASN A 769 -2.19 27.93 -14.18
CA ASN A 769 -1.57 28.48 -12.97
C ASN A 769 -0.04 28.41 -13.04
N GLY A 770 0.52 27.28 -13.46
CA GLY A 770 1.95 27.09 -13.66
C GLY A 770 2.55 28.07 -14.66
N SER A 771 1.85 28.41 -15.75
CA SER A 771 2.31 29.40 -16.73
C SER A 771 2.38 30.83 -16.18
N ILE A 772 1.55 31.15 -15.18
CA ILE A 772 1.54 32.46 -14.51
C ILE A 772 2.69 32.54 -13.51
N VAL A 773 2.92 31.44 -12.77
CA VAL A 773 3.95 31.36 -11.73
C VAL A 773 5.35 31.23 -12.33
N ASN A 774 5.54 30.35 -13.31
CA ASN A 774 6.84 30.02 -13.91
C ASN A 774 7.22 30.90 -15.10
N GLN A 775 6.91 32.21 -15.08
CA GLN A 775 7.25 33.07 -16.20
C GLN A 775 8.75 33.40 -16.17
N ARG A 776 9.53 32.60 -16.90
CA ARG A 776 11.00 32.71 -16.97
C ARG A 776 11.50 33.87 -17.83
N SER A 777 10.66 34.38 -18.74
CA SER A 777 11.05 35.50 -19.60
C SER A 777 11.07 36.82 -18.84
N PHE A 778 12.23 37.50 -18.82
CA PHE A 778 12.33 38.83 -18.22
C PHE A 778 11.41 39.85 -18.91
N PHE A 779 11.55 39.99 -20.24
CA PHE A 779 10.75 40.92 -21.04
C PHE A 779 9.28 40.50 -21.13
N GLY A 780 9.01 39.21 -21.40
CA GLY A 780 7.64 38.69 -21.45
C GLY A 780 6.93 38.83 -20.11
N GLY A 781 7.62 38.57 -19.00
CA GLY A 781 7.09 38.80 -17.65
C GLY A 781 6.85 40.27 -17.35
N LEU A 782 7.70 41.19 -17.81
CA LEU A 782 7.49 42.63 -17.63
C LEU A 782 6.20 43.09 -18.33
N ILE A 783 6.03 42.72 -19.60
CA ILE A 783 4.83 43.04 -20.39
C ILE A 783 3.59 42.43 -19.72
N TYR A 784 3.62 41.14 -19.38
CA TYR A 784 2.51 40.46 -18.73
C TYR A 784 2.08 41.15 -17.44
N ARG A 785 3.03 41.50 -16.56
CA ARG A 785 2.74 42.19 -15.29
C ARG A 785 2.17 43.59 -15.52
N ALA A 786 2.69 44.34 -16.49
CA ALA A 786 2.14 45.65 -16.84
C ALA A 786 0.68 45.54 -17.32
N CYS A 787 0.40 44.60 -18.24
CA CYS A 787 -0.96 44.33 -18.70
C CYS A 787 -1.89 43.90 -17.55
N MET A 788 -1.44 42.98 -16.68
CA MET A 788 -2.27 42.54 -15.54
C MET A 788 -2.56 43.68 -14.57
N ARG A 789 -1.61 44.58 -14.29
CA ARG A 789 -1.87 45.77 -13.45
C ARG A 789 -2.96 46.65 -14.03
N VAL A 790 -2.90 46.92 -15.33
CA VAL A 790 -3.92 47.72 -16.02
C VAL A 790 -5.28 47.04 -15.93
N LEU A 791 -5.37 45.73 -16.19
CA LEU A 791 -6.63 44.99 -16.09
C LEU A 791 -7.17 44.94 -14.66
N TRP A 792 -6.29 44.81 -13.65
CA TRP A 792 -6.68 44.78 -12.23
C TRP A 792 -7.03 46.16 -11.67
N TRP A 793 -6.69 47.23 -12.38
CA TRP A 793 -7.13 48.58 -12.03
C TRP A 793 -8.63 48.79 -12.25
N PHE A 794 -9.24 48.00 -13.14
CA PHE A 794 -10.69 48.02 -13.40
C PHE A 794 -11.40 46.92 -12.58
N PRO A 795 -12.17 47.26 -11.52
CA PRO A 795 -12.76 46.27 -10.62
C PRO A 795 -13.69 45.28 -11.31
N ASN A 796 -14.45 45.71 -12.32
CA ASN A 796 -15.36 44.85 -13.08
C ASN A 796 -14.62 43.78 -13.89
N ILE A 797 -13.48 44.13 -14.49
CA ILE A 797 -12.64 43.19 -15.25
C ILE A 797 -12.01 42.18 -14.29
N SER A 798 -11.43 42.66 -13.19
CA SER A 798 -10.86 41.80 -12.14
C SER A 798 -11.92 40.83 -11.57
N ARG A 799 -13.12 41.34 -11.26
CA ARG A 799 -14.25 40.54 -10.77
C ARG A 799 -14.67 39.47 -11.78
N PHE A 800 -14.85 39.84 -13.04
CA PHE A 800 -15.20 38.90 -14.11
C PHE A 800 -14.15 37.81 -14.30
N ARG A 801 -12.85 38.18 -14.29
CA ARG A 801 -11.75 37.22 -14.41
C ARG A 801 -11.68 36.29 -13.19
N THR A 802 -11.88 36.82 -11.99
CA THR A 802 -11.92 36.04 -10.75
C THR A 802 -13.07 35.03 -10.78
N GLN A 803 -14.29 35.49 -11.09
CA GLN A 803 -15.44 34.60 -11.25
C GLN A 803 -15.16 33.52 -12.30
N ARG A 804 -14.61 33.89 -13.46
CA ARG A 804 -14.25 32.91 -14.50
C ARG A 804 -13.18 31.94 -14.03
N ALA A 805 -12.26 32.31 -13.14
CA ALA A 805 -11.23 31.40 -12.65
C ALA A 805 -11.77 30.37 -11.64
N PHE A 806 -12.65 30.80 -10.74
CA PHE A 806 -13.09 29.99 -9.59
C PHE A 806 -14.51 29.41 -9.69
N ARG A 807 -15.29 29.79 -10.70
CA ARG A 807 -16.60 29.17 -10.96
C ARG A 807 -16.45 27.69 -11.31
N ASP A 808 -17.34 26.84 -10.79
CA ASP A 808 -17.41 25.44 -11.20
C ASP A 808 -17.87 25.32 -12.67
N LYS A 809 -17.00 24.75 -13.50
CA LYS A 809 -17.18 24.56 -14.94
C LYS A 809 -17.29 23.09 -15.34
N LEU A 810 -17.13 22.15 -14.41
CA LEU A 810 -17.10 20.74 -14.74
C LEU A 810 -18.51 20.30 -15.17
N VAL A 811 -18.61 19.76 -16.38
CA VAL A 811 -19.87 19.25 -16.95
C VAL A 811 -19.59 17.90 -17.58
N TYR A 812 -20.31 16.87 -17.15
CA TYR A 812 -20.30 15.59 -17.83
C TYR A 812 -21.39 15.54 -18.90
N ASN A 813 -21.09 14.95 -20.05
CA ASN A 813 -22.04 14.77 -21.14
C ASN A 813 -21.68 13.50 -21.93
N THR A 814 -22.58 13.07 -22.83
CA THR A 814 -22.42 11.81 -23.57
C THR A 814 -21.26 11.82 -24.56
N GLN A 815 -20.69 12.99 -24.89
CA GLN A 815 -19.49 13.10 -25.73
C GLN A 815 -18.22 12.83 -24.93
N THR A 816 -18.17 13.27 -23.68
CA THR A 816 -16.99 13.17 -22.81
C THR A 816 -16.99 11.90 -21.98
N CYS A 817 -18.18 11.46 -21.52
CA CYS A 817 -18.38 10.26 -20.73
C CYS A 817 -19.58 9.49 -21.30
N PRO A 818 -19.43 8.76 -22.41
CA PRO A 818 -20.53 8.02 -23.05
C PRO A 818 -21.20 6.99 -22.12
N GLU A 819 -20.44 6.39 -21.21
CA GLU A 819 -20.97 5.45 -20.20
C GLU A 819 -21.33 6.15 -18.87
N GLY A 820 -21.28 7.48 -18.84
CA GLY A 820 -21.62 8.26 -17.66
C GLY A 820 -23.10 8.15 -17.27
N PHE A 821 -23.38 8.30 -15.98
CA PHE A 821 -24.74 8.18 -15.45
C PHE A 821 -25.44 9.55 -15.38
N PHE A 822 -25.99 9.99 -16.51
CA PHE A 822 -26.78 11.21 -16.67
C PHE A 822 -27.53 11.20 -18.02
N LEU A 823 -28.63 11.96 -18.11
CA LEU A 823 -29.38 12.17 -19.36
C LEU A 823 -28.89 13.41 -20.12
N GLN A 824 -29.54 13.76 -21.23
CA GLN A 824 -29.30 15.01 -21.94
C GLN A 824 -30.30 16.09 -21.50
N GLY A 825 -29.83 17.33 -21.34
CA GLY A 825 -30.68 18.46 -21.01
C GLY A 825 -29.94 19.65 -20.43
N ILE A 826 -30.61 20.80 -20.36
CA ILE A 826 -30.05 22.02 -19.75
C ILE A 826 -29.86 21.79 -18.24
N GLY A 827 -28.65 22.04 -17.75
CA GLY A 827 -28.30 21.89 -16.33
C GLY A 827 -27.91 20.46 -15.93
N VAL A 828 -28.15 19.47 -16.79
CA VAL A 828 -27.76 18.07 -16.57
C VAL A 828 -26.23 17.92 -16.69
N GLY A 829 -25.65 16.99 -15.92
CA GLY A 829 -24.21 16.73 -15.89
C GLY A 829 -23.40 17.83 -15.20
N ARG A 830 -24.05 18.87 -14.65
CA ARG A 830 -23.45 19.92 -13.81
C ARG A 830 -23.72 19.63 -12.35
N LYS A 831 -22.86 20.14 -11.47
CA LYS A 831 -23.18 20.16 -10.03
C LYS A 831 -24.29 21.16 -9.73
N ILE A 832 -25.21 20.76 -8.86
CA ILE A 832 -26.17 21.67 -8.24
C ILE A 832 -25.43 22.65 -7.31
N ALA A 833 -25.92 23.89 -7.22
CA ALA A 833 -25.42 24.86 -6.22
C ALA A 833 -25.75 24.38 -4.79
N GLN A 834 -24.99 24.85 -3.80
CA GLN A 834 -25.33 24.67 -2.39
C GLN A 834 -25.87 25.98 -1.84
N ILE A 835 -26.99 25.93 -1.14
CA ILE A 835 -27.64 27.08 -0.52
C ILE A 835 -28.03 26.77 0.92
N TRP A 836 -28.45 27.78 1.68
CA TRP A 836 -29.12 27.55 2.96
C TRP A 836 -30.61 27.39 2.73
N VAL A 837 -31.20 26.38 3.35
CA VAL A 837 -32.64 26.10 3.30
C VAL A 837 -33.20 25.88 4.69
N GLN A 838 -34.51 26.12 4.85
CA GLN A 838 -35.21 25.95 6.10
C GLN A 838 -36.65 25.53 5.86
N ARG A 839 -37.18 24.68 6.74
CA ARG A 839 -38.61 24.42 6.89
C ARG A 839 -39.19 25.34 7.98
N LEU A 840 -40.44 25.75 7.87
CA LEU A 840 -41.08 26.60 8.89
C LEU A 840 -40.87 26.03 10.30
N GLY A 841 -40.38 26.85 11.21
CA GLY A 841 -40.11 26.46 12.61
C GLY A 841 -38.77 25.75 12.87
N GLU A 842 -38.04 25.29 11.84
CA GLU A 842 -36.72 24.66 12.00
C GLU A 842 -35.58 25.70 11.96
N LYS A 843 -34.34 25.30 12.27
CA LYS A 843 -33.15 26.14 12.01
C LYS A 843 -32.69 26.01 10.54
N PRO A 844 -32.07 27.05 9.94
CA PRO A 844 -31.43 26.94 8.65
C PRO A 844 -30.39 25.83 8.61
N LYS A 845 -30.35 25.08 7.51
CA LYS A 845 -29.39 24.00 7.23
C LYS A 845 -28.80 24.18 5.83
N LEU A 846 -27.62 23.63 5.59
CA LEU A 846 -27.08 23.58 4.23
C LEU A 846 -27.94 22.65 3.38
N SER A 847 -28.16 23.02 2.12
CA SER A 847 -29.04 22.29 1.20
C SER A 847 -28.59 20.87 0.98
N ASP A 848 -27.29 20.58 1.04
CA ASP A 848 -26.77 19.23 0.87
C ASP A 848 -27.23 18.27 1.98
N GLU A 849 -27.37 18.75 3.22
CA GLU A 849 -27.90 17.96 4.33
C GLU A 849 -29.37 17.57 4.12
N VAL A 850 -30.08 18.36 3.32
CA VAL A 850 -31.51 18.18 3.04
C VAL A 850 -31.73 17.43 1.72
N PHE A 851 -30.94 17.77 0.70
CA PHE A 851 -31.09 17.29 -0.66
C PHE A 851 -30.39 15.95 -0.87
N ILE A 852 -29.38 15.60 -0.07
CA ILE A 852 -28.59 14.37 -0.21
C ILE A 852 -28.64 13.61 1.12
N ARG A 853 -29.76 12.92 1.38
CA ARG A 853 -30.04 12.25 2.66
C ARG A 853 -29.41 10.87 2.82
N ASN A 854 -28.87 10.30 1.73
CA ASN A 854 -28.27 8.96 1.68
C ASN A 854 -29.20 7.84 2.20
N ILE A 855 -30.52 7.95 1.97
CA ILE A 855 -31.50 6.92 2.34
C ILE A 855 -31.43 5.78 1.31
N SER A 856 -31.65 6.11 0.04
CA SER A 856 -31.40 5.21 -1.09
C SER A 856 -30.04 5.53 -1.70
N HIS A 857 -29.98 6.37 -2.75
CA HIS A 857 -28.75 7.02 -3.23
C HIS A 857 -29.11 8.30 -4.00
N LEU A 858 -30.04 8.22 -4.95
CA LEU A 858 -30.49 9.39 -5.69
C LEU A 858 -31.47 10.20 -4.87
N SER A 859 -31.62 11.47 -5.22
CA SER A 859 -32.58 12.35 -4.57
C SER A 859 -33.38 13.14 -5.59
N LEU A 860 -34.69 13.23 -5.36
CA LEU A 860 -35.61 13.91 -6.26
C LEU A 860 -36.03 15.24 -5.65
N LEU A 861 -35.62 16.35 -6.25
CA LEU A 861 -36.13 17.67 -5.89
C LEU A 861 -37.39 17.97 -6.71
N VAL A 862 -38.43 18.43 -6.01
CA VAL A 862 -39.68 18.88 -6.59
C VAL A 862 -39.81 20.37 -6.35
N PHE A 863 -39.79 21.15 -7.43
CA PHE A 863 -39.99 22.60 -7.36
C PHE A 863 -41.49 22.90 -7.34
N VAL A 864 -42.00 23.29 -6.17
CA VAL A 864 -43.42 23.54 -5.92
C VAL A 864 -43.77 24.98 -6.33
N ARG A 865 -44.70 25.14 -7.28
CA ARG A 865 -45.14 26.46 -7.80
C ARG A 865 -46.64 26.69 -7.69
N GLY A 866 -47.46 25.65 -7.83
CA GLY A 866 -48.92 25.64 -7.69
C GLY A 866 -49.44 24.59 -6.70
N GLN A 867 -50.77 24.47 -6.54
CA GLN A 867 -51.42 23.51 -5.63
C GLN A 867 -51.27 22.05 -6.06
N ASP A 868 -51.31 21.79 -7.38
CA ASP A 868 -51.17 20.44 -7.94
C ASP A 868 -49.71 19.98 -8.07
N ASP A 869 -48.75 20.85 -7.74
CA ASP A 869 -47.33 20.53 -7.82
C ASP A 869 -46.89 19.70 -6.61
N GLY A 870 -46.46 18.46 -6.86
CA GLY A 870 -45.92 17.61 -5.79
C GLY A 870 -46.95 16.80 -5.03
N ASN A 871 -48.06 16.43 -5.68
CA ASN A 871 -48.93 15.37 -5.19
C ASN A 871 -48.11 14.07 -4.96
N ILE A 872 -48.04 13.63 -3.70
CA ILE A 872 -47.25 12.46 -3.29
C ILE A 872 -47.80 11.19 -3.94
N HIS A 873 -49.12 11.08 -4.13
CA HIS A 873 -49.74 9.89 -4.72
C HIS A 873 -49.36 9.72 -6.20
N ASP A 874 -49.28 10.83 -6.95
CA ASP A 874 -48.87 10.80 -8.34
C ASP A 874 -47.38 10.44 -8.46
N LEU A 875 -46.54 10.96 -7.57
CA LEU A 875 -45.12 10.60 -7.49
C LEU A 875 -44.92 9.13 -7.12
N GLU A 876 -45.72 8.62 -6.18
CA GLU A 876 -45.72 7.21 -5.81
C GLU A 876 -46.07 6.33 -7.02
N THR A 877 -47.14 6.69 -7.74
CA THR A 877 -47.58 5.99 -8.95
C THR A 877 -46.48 5.98 -10.01
N VAL A 878 -45.80 7.11 -10.24
CA VAL A 878 -44.70 7.21 -11.20
C VAL A 878 -43.49 6.36 -10.78
N LEU A 879 -43.10 6.40 -9.50
CA LEU A 879 -42.00 5.56 -8.99
C LEU A 879 -42.33 4.06 -9.08
N GLN A 880 -43.57 3.68 -8.77
CA GLN A 880 -44.04 2.30 -8.86
C GLN A 880 -44.03 1.81 -10.30
N ARG A 881 -44.53 2.62 -11.25
CA ARG A 881 -44.59 2.33 -12.68
C ARG A 881 -43.19 2.19 -13.30
N ALA A 882 -42.27 3.10 -12.98
CA ALA A 882 -40.89 3.03 -13.47
C ALA A 882 -40.11 1.86 -12.87
N ALA A 883 -40.66 1.18 -11.85
CA ALA A 883 -40.08 0.01 -11.18
C ALA A 883 -38.64 0.24 -10.67
N VAL A 884 -38.35 1.47 -10.22
CA VAL A 884 -37.02 1.86 -9.72
C VAL A 884 -36.68 1.01 -8.48
N PRO A 885 -35.47 0.43 -8.39
CA PRO A 885 -35.08 -0.28 -7.18
C PRO A 885 -35.12 0.63 -5.95
N LYS A 886 -35.65 0.12 -4.83
CA LYS A 886 -35.75 0.88 -3.57
C LYS A 886 -34.39 1.32 -3.03
N GLN A 887 -33.31 0.66 -3.40
CA GLN A 887 -31.94 1.04 -3.04
C GLN A 887 -31.44 2.24 -3.85
N VAL A 888 -32.10 2.61 -4.94
CA VAL A 888 -31.70 3.73 -5.82
C VAL A 888 -32.50 4.98 -5.50
N LEU A 889 -33.83 4.89 -5.43
CA LEU A 889 -34.72 6.02 -5.16
C LEU A 889 -36.04 5.54 -4.53
N THR A 890 -36.48 6.21 -3.47
CA THR A 890 -37.78 6.03 -2.81
C THR A 890 -38.50 7.36 -2.63
N LEU A 891 -39.75 7.30 -2.13
CA LEU A 891 -40.48 8.51 -1.75
C LEU A 891 -39.82 9.31 -0.62
N GLU A 892 -39.04 8.67 0.25
CA GLU A 892 -38.33 9.35 1.35
C GLU A 892 -37.18 10.24 0.85
N ASP A 893 -36.67 9.94 -0.35
CA ASP A 893 -35.64 10.73 -1.05
C ASP A 893 -36.21 11.97 -1.76
N VAL A 894 -37.53 12.18 -1.70
CA VAL A 894 -38.19 13.33 -2.32
C VAL A 894 -38.10 14.54 -1.41
N THR A 895 -37.60 15.65 -1.95
CA THR A 895 -37.55 16.94 -1.26
C THR A 895 -38.35 17.98 -2.03
N PHE A 896 -39.36 18.54 -1.35
CA PHE A 896 -40.15 19.64 -1.87
C PHE A 896 -39.46 20.96 -1.55
N VAL A 897 -39.18 21.75 -2.58
CA VAL A 897 -38.51 23.05 -2.46
C VAL A 897 -39.40 24.11 -3.09
N ARG A 898 -39.64 25.19 -2.36
CA ARG A 898 -40.40 26.34 -2.84
C ARG A 898 -39.52 27.58 -2.89
N PHE A 899 -39.25 28.04 -4.10
CA PHE A 899 -38.59 29.32 -4.36
C PHE A 899 -39.68 30.40 -4.35
N ALA A 900 -39.61 31.32 -3.39
CA ALA A 900 -40.64 32.35 -3.24
C ALA A 900 -40.59 33.32 -4.41
N ASN A 901 -41.73 33.54 -5.06
CA ASN A 901 -42.06 34.80 -5.70
C ASN A 901 -43.26 35.38 -4.95
N SER A 902 -43.02 36.39 -4.13
CA SER A 902 -44.01 37.18 -3.37
C SER A 902 -44.81 36.45 -2.27
N GLU A 903 -44.90 37.07 -1.10
CA GLU A 903 -45.73 36.69 0.05
C GLU A 903 -47.25 36.82 -0.19
N ARG A 904 -47.75 36.51 -1.40
CA ARG A 904 -49.19 36.62 -1.67
C ARG A 904 -49.92 35.30 -1.47
N GLU A 905 -50.77 35.33 -0.45
CA GLU A 905 -51.98 34.56 -0.14
C GLU A 905 -52.12 33.15 -0.74
N CYS A 906 -52.31 32.17 0.14
CA CYS A 906 -52.68 30.81 -0.24
C CYS A 906 -53.90 30.37 0.55
N SER A 907 -54.90 29.88 -0.20
CA SER A 907 -56.19 29.36 0.22
C SER A 907 -56.09 28.17 1.19
N PRO A 908 -57.18 27.80 1.90
CA PRO A 908 -57.17 26.83 3.00
C PRO A 908 -56.64 25.42 2.68
N GLY A 909 -56.68 24.97 1.42
CA GLY A 909 -56.16 23.66 1.02
C GLY A 909 -54.63 23.51 1.07
N LEU A 910 -53.87 24.62 1.22
CA LEU A 910 -52.40 24.64 1.18
C LEU A 910 -51.71 24.33 2.52
N GLN A 911 -52.47 24.10 3.59
CA GLN A 911 -51.91 24.00 4.94
C GLN A 911 -51.07 22.73 5.14
N MET A 912 -51.46 21.59 4.55
CA MET A 912 -50.73 20.31 4.68
C MET A 912 -49.39 20.25 3.91
N GLN A 913 -49.23 20.99 2.81
CA GLN A 913 -47.97 21.03 2.03
C GLN A 913 -46.98 22.08 2.55
N LYS A 914 -47.45 23.12 3.24
CA LYS A 914 -46.60 24.17 3.84
C LYS A 914 -45.64 23.62 4.89
N ASP A 915 -46.12 22.69 5.72
CA ASP A 915 -45.31 22.09 6.78
C ASP A 915 -44.22 21.16 6.25
N ASN A 916 -44.31 20.75 4.97
CA ASN A 916 -43.37 19.79 4.38
C ASN A 916 -42.36 20.38 3.37
N CYS A 917 -42.44 21.67 3.04
CA CYS A 917 -41.54 22.31 2.07
C CYS A 917 -40.30 22.95 2.71
N TYR A 918 -39.19 22.94 1.97
CA TYR A 918 -38.01 23.73 2.26
C TYR A 918 -37.99 25.03 1.46
N TYR A 919 -37.56 26.11 2.12
CA TYR A 919 -37.47 27.46 1.57
C TYR A 919 -36.02 27.92 1.60
N PRO A 920 -35.48 28.47 0.50
CA PRO A 920 -34.17 29.12 0.50
C PRO A 920 -34.11 30.27 1.52
N CYS A 921 -33.04 30.31 2.31
CA CYS A 921 -32.81 31.38 3.28
C CYS A 921 -32.06 32.53 2.60
N THR A 922 -32.60 33.74 2.72
CA THR A 922 -31.91 34.97 2.29
C THR A 922 -30.75 35.31 3.24
N THR A 923 -29.81 36.11 2.76
CA THR A 923 -28.69 36.61 3.60
C THR A 923 -29.18 37.30 4.87
N GLU A 924 -30.21 38.15 4.76
CA GLU A 924 -30.78 38.87 5.91
C GLU A 924 -31.34 37.91 6.96
N HIS A 925 -32.03 36.85 6.51
CA HIS A 925 -32.60 35.85 7.40
C HIS A 925 -31.53 35.04 8.13
N LEU A 926 -30.46 34.65 7.44
CA LEU A 926 -29.33 33.94 8.06
C LEU A 926 -28.65 34.80 9.14
N LEU A 927 -28.45 36.09 8.88
CA LEU A 927 -27.87 37.01 9.86
C LEU A 927 -28.75 37.14 11.12
N LYS A 928 -30.09 37.16 10.98
CA LYS A 928 -31.01 37.12 12.13
C LYS A 928 -30.86 35.85 12.96
N GLN A 929 -30.49 34.73 12.33
CA GLN A 929 -30.21 33.45 12.99
C GLN A 929 -28.74 33.32 13.46
N ARG A 930 -27.94 34.39 13.41
CA ARG A 930 -26.51 34.41 13.75
C ARG A 930 -25.65 33.48 12.88
N ILE A 931 -26.10 33.22 11.65
CA ILE A 931 -25.33 32.51 10.63
C ILE A 931 -24.77 33.56 9.67
N HIS A 932 -23.44 33.57 9.50
CA HIS A 932 -22.76 34.49 8.61
C HIS A 932 -22.44 33.77 7.29
N PRO A 933 -23.28 33.91 6.24
CA PRO A 933 -22.98 33.30 4.95
C PRO A 933 -21.73 33.94 4.34
N ILE A 934 -21.03 33.16 3.51
CA ILE A 934 -19.90 33.64 2.71
C ILE A 934 -20.32 34.85 1.85
N GLN A 935 -19.39 35.78 1.62
CA GLN A 935 -19.68 36.98 0.85
C GLN A 935 -20.17 36.63 -0.56
N GLY A 936 -21.22 37.30 -1.03
CA GLY A 936 -21.76 37.06 -2.36
C GLY A 936 -22.60 35.78 -2.49
N TYR A 937 -22.95 35.13 -1.36
CA TYR A 937 -23.96 34.08 -1.30
C TYR A 937 -25.27 34.51 -2.00
N ARG A 938 -25.89 33.58 -2.74
CA ARG A 938 -27.14 33.78 -3.48
C ARG A 938 -28.11 32.64 -3.20
N GLU A 939 -29.26 32.94 -2.62
CA GLU A 939 -30.32 31.98 -2.32
C GLU A 939 -30.99 31.40 -3.59
N THR A 940 -30.93 32.11 -4.71
CA THR A 940 -31.48 31.65 -6.01
C THR A 940 -30.51 30.76 -6.79
N ALA A 941 -29.28 30.54 -6.29
CA ALA A 941 -28.23 29.86 -7.06
C ALA A 941 -28.63 28.47 -7.56
N VAL A 942 -29.47 27.74 -6.80
CA VAL A 942 -30.03 26.45 -7.25
C VAL A 942 -30.98 26.63 -8.44
N GLN A 943 -31.92 27.57 -8.35
CA GLN A 943 -32.92 27.81 -9.40
C GLN A 943 -32.28 28.30 -10.70
N ASP A 944 -31.25 29.13 -10.61
CA ASP A 944 -30.52 29.71 -11.75
C ASP A 944 -29.79 28.66 -12.61
N ARG A 945 -29.60 27.43 -12.11
CA ARG A 945 -28.95 26.34 -12.85
C ARG A 945 -29.87 25.66 -13.86
N PHE A 946 -31.18 25.90 -13.76
CA PHE A 946 -32.19 25.18 -14.53
C PHE A 946 -33.06 26.12 -15.37
N SER A 947 -33.75 25.56 -16.37
CA SER A 947 -34.74 26.32 -17.14
C SER A 947 -35.93 26.71 -16.24
N LYS A 948 -36.64 27.76 -16.63
CA LYS A 948 -37.91 28.11 -15.97
C LYS A 948 -38.96 27.01 -16.07
N SER A 949 -38.85 26.03 -16.97
CA SER A 949 -39.79 24.90 -17.04
C SER A 949 -39.45 23.74 -16.10
N ALA A 950 -38.26 23.71 -15.49
CA ALA A 950 -37.84 22.62 -14.62
C ALA A 950 -38.74 22.51 -13.38
N LYS A 951 -39.30 21.31 -13.17
CA LYS A 951 -40.18 20.99 -12.04
C LYS A 951 -39.64 19.84 -11.19
N TYR A 952 -39.06 18.83 -11.82
CA TYR A 952 -38.48 17.66 -11.16
C TYR A 952 -37.00 17.56 -11.51
N VAL A 953 -36.13 17.49 -10.51
CA VAL A 953 -34.67 17.42 -10.69
C VAL A 953 -34.15 16.20 -9.94
N LEU A 954 -33.57 15.25 -10.67
CA LEU A 954 -32.94 14.07 -10.09
C LEU A 954 -31.45 14.32 -9.90
N ILE A 955 -30.96 14.10 -8.68
CA ILE A 955 -29.60 14.43 -8.24
C ILE A 955 -28.88 13.17 -7.78
N ARG A 956 -27.60 13.08 -8.12
CA ARG A 956 -26.67 12.04 -7.67
C ARG A 956 -26.03 12.40 -6.31
N PRO A 957 -25.57 11.41 -5.53
CA PRO A 957 -24.83 11.63 -4.28
C PRO A 957 -23.59 12.53 -4.38
N ASP A 958 -23.00 12.65 -5.57
CA ASP A 958 -21.83 13.47 -5.87
C ASP A 958 -22.18 14.87 -6.39
N PHE A 959 -23.40 15.35 -6.08
CA PHE A 959 -23.97 16.67 -6.40
C PHE A 959 -24.31 16.90 -7.88
N PHE A 960 -24.00 15.96 -8.75
CA PHE A 960 -24.30 16.08 -10.18
C PHE A 960 -25.78 15.86 -10.46
N VAL A 961 -26.35 16.70 -11.32
CA VAL A 961 -27.70 16.55 -11.81
C VAL A 961 -27.73 15.42 -12.84
N HIS A 962 -28.52 14.38 -12.55
CA HIS A 962 -28.74 13.26 -13.48
C HIS A 962 -29.72 13.63 -14.59
N SER A 963 -30.86 14.24 -14.24
CA SER A 963 -31.92 14.56 -15.21
C SER A 963 -32.85 15.65 -14.68
N VAL A 964 -33.53 16.31 -15.60
CA VAL A 964 -34.55 17.35 -15.32
C VAL A 964 -35.82 17.01 -16.09
N ALA A 965 -36.98 17.20 -15.48
CA ALA A 965 -38.28 17.04 -16.11
C ALA A 965 -39.20 18.25 -15.81
N ALA A 966 -40.03 18.60 -16.79
CA ALA A 966 -41.04 19.65 -16.67
C ALA A 966 -42.38 19.14 -16.12
N ASP A 967 -42.67 17.85 -16.33
CA ASP A 967 -43.93 17.20 -15.97
C ASP A 967 -43.74 15.73 -15.53
N LEU A 968 -44.82 15.10 -15.06
CA LEU A 968 -44.82 13.72 -14.59
C LEU A 968 -44.53 12.68 -15.70
N PRO A 969 -45.08 12.79 -16.93
CA PRO A 969 -44.71 11.90 -18.02
C PRO A 969 -43.20 11.91 -18.32
N GLN A 970 -42.59 13.08 -18.39
CA GLN A 970 -41.15 13.20 -18.60
C GLN A 970 -40.35 12.65 -17.41
N LEU A 971 -40.83 12.87 -16.17
CA LEU A 971 -40.23 12.25 -14.99
C LEU A 971 -40.29 10.72 -15.07
N SER A 972 -41.44 10.15 -15.45
CA SER A 972 -41.60 8.70 -15.62
C SER A 972 -40.60 8.13 -16.63
N ALA A 973 -40.47 8.76 -17.80
CA ALA A 973 -39.51 8.36 -18.82
C ALA A 973 -38.04 8.45 -18.32
N ASN A 974 -37.71 9.51 -17.57
CA ASN A 974 -36.38 9.65 -16.98
C ASN A 974 -36.10 8.53 -15.95
N LEU A 975 -37.08 8.15 -15.14
CA LEU A 975 -36.95 7.09 -14.14
C LEU A 975 -36.88 5.69 -14.77
N GLU A 976 -37.59 5.45 -15.88
CA GLU A 976 -37.46 4.22 -16.66
C GLU A 976 -36.02 4.04 -17.17
N LYS A 977 -35.35 5.13 -17.60
CA LYS A 977 -33.94 5.12 -17.98
C LYS A 977 -33.00 4.84 -16.80
N VAL A 978 -33.34 5.32 -15.61
CA VAL A 978 -32.60 5.00 -14.37
C VAL A 978 -32.72 3.50 -14.07
N THR A 979 -33.92 2.92 -14.15
CA THR A 979 -34.13 1.48 -13.96
C THR A 979 -33.37 0.66 -15.00
N GLU A 980 -33.44 1.06 -16.27
CA GLU A 980 -32.72 0.42 -17.37
C GLU A 980 -31.20 0.41 -17.12
N TYR A 981 -30.64 1.50 -16.60
CA TYR A 981 -29.21 1.61 -16.32
C TYR A 981 -28.72 0.62 -15.26
N PHE A 982 -29.49 0.38 -14.19
CA PHE A 982 -29.06 -0.51 -13.09
C PHE A 982 -29.53 -1.97 -13.23
N VAL A 983 -30.62 -2.22 -13.96
CA VAL A 983 -31.26 -3.56 -14.02
C VAL A 983 -31.23 -4.17 -15.42
N GLY A 984 -30.90 -3.39 -16.46
CA GLY A 984 -30.88 -3.83 -17.84
C GLY A 984 -32.28 -3.84 -18.48
N ALA A 985 -32.33 -3.68 -19.81
CA ALA A 985 -33.59 -3.47 -20.54
C ALA A 985 -34.57 -4.66 -20.44
N ARG A 986 -34.08 -5.91 -20.56
CA ARG A 986 -34.93 -7.12 -20.52
C ARG A 986 -35.58 -7.34 -19.15
N ARG A 987 -34.79 -7.22 -18.07
CA ARG A 987 -35.29 -7.38 -16.69
C ARG A 987 -36.15 -6.19 -16.26
N SER A 988 -35.87 -4.99 -16.76
CA SER A 988 -36.73 -3.81 -16.58
C SER A 988 -38.14 -4.07 -17.15
N GLN A 989 -38.23 -4.56 -18.39
CA GLN A 989 -39.51 -4.92 -19.01
C GLN A 989 -40.26 -6.02 -18.26
N GLN A 990 -39.55 -7.06 -17.78
CA GLN A 990 -40.17 -8.11 -16.95
C GLN A 990 -40.67 -7.60 -15.60
N ARG A 991 -39.92 -6.72 -14.92
CA ARG A 991 -40.34 -6.10 -13.65
C ARG A 991 -41.55 -5.19 -13.82
N GLN A 992 -41.63 -4.50 -14.96
CA GLN A 992 -42.82 -3.77 -15.35
C GLN A 992 -43.98 -4.76 -15.54
N GLN A 993 -43.87 -5.75 -16.44
CA GLN A 993 -44.94 -6.73 -16.70
C GLN A 993 -45.42 -7.50 -15.46
N GLN A 994 -44.52 -7.96 -14.58
CA GLN A 994 -44.89 -8.65 -13.34
C GLN A 994 -45.70 -7.77 -12.39
N ARG A 995 -45.42 -6.46 -12.33
CA ARG A 995 -46.19 -5.53 -11.50
C ARG A 995 -47.56 -5.19 -12.11
N TRP A 996 -47.63 -5.08 -13.44
CA TRP A 996 -48.91 -4.89 -14.14
C TRP A 996 -49.87 -6.08 -13.97
N ASN A 997 -49.38 -7.26 -13.64
CA ASN A 997 -50.22 -8.44 -13.35
C ASN A 997 -50.67 -8.53 -11.87
N ILE A 998 -50.20 -7.63 -10.99
CA ILE A 998 -50.48 -7.63 -9.54
C ILE A 998 -51.35 -6.43 -9.11
N THR A 999 -51.40 -5.37 -9.91
CA THR A 999 -52.36 -4.24 -9.81
C THR A 999 -53.51 -4.43 -10.78
#